data_AF-A0A0G9K5W3-F1
#
_entry.id   AF-A0A0G9K5W3-F1
#
_cell.length_a   1.000
_cell.length_b   1.000
_cell.length_c   1.000
_cell.angle_alpha   90.00
_cell.angle_beta   90.00
_cell.angle_gamma   90.00
#
_symmetry.space_group_name_H-M   'P 1'
#
loop_
_entity.id
_entity.type
_entity.pdbx_description
1 polymer ?
#
loop_
_entity_poly.entity_id
_entity_poly.type
_entity_poly.pdbx_seq_one_letter_code
_entity_poly.pdbx_strand_id
1 'polypeptide(L)'
;MAKSLIDVAKHENKLRQIIQLNEIGAILFTDKTSQAIASGVSKSEFIEAFKDDIDKTARFLVDSLGIINSIQNGLIMELSTLDNDVESFFRSTYKDGIISLCGIKFDINKRVSFGKSELIDFIYKNLFDIDKKELSFLSKALTKYETATTDIEKAVLYPSTILADKLIEKIGYIDQKFNEYRKTLSYEDNLEFTTIFNRSGVTDVIQNSTYIDSKGVRQTVHKNHLHILSEISDGIKSDNFKYIEAIEIDGDGDVVKALKVIKQIERLKINCESKFTLKFRKLGNLNARGIFFSSNLIVAEDVRDTSALIHEIAHFIHLTNASIFESKFVNHMINKLSKRIDFNNLQVSDYEKDEISKKSKYYCDPKEIIARALEIAALFANEQSRVIFGTDDLDMIKSRAFYEGYEGIYFNFNSFDDETIEEMLQLWELFYETSYDETQNSNIDNFYKININYRRTLVENVKTAKDLLKEEMKREEKEKKALYSMVTGENIQLIINNKPSTLPLEMLSTVIFQNIEYCGAHKKSNTVDDWIQIIENDWARIFLSLNDELKSSLSNREYVMFLIELESLKILDILRTHIGLDGFNIDFRMKLKRQFKESKNINYTSYKNWQSQVVKSPLLFAEINILEDIDFLKSYISNNPFAARSICKLNEISKTTVMEIGYFMLENMIDKKSFIPGDCFNDFDFAFKFMSLAKDVIYFTSISEELKNSITFMNGVLPFFEGNLLIIAFSNIGKNLSTDIEFMKYWVSKEPLLIKYVDESIKVHFEPKIEEKKSKKSKTVTDKIEKIKEIQKENFEELIKTATIEDFEHTQTKEILKVMKVNSYISDFKAFNEYLTKNDIAYYSKYARGFIIKNIEKVQTAAIVTSTIYSAEILANFANGTLF
;
A
#
# COMPACT_ATOMS: atom_id res chain seq x y z
N MET A 1 -29.98 46.26 6.90
CA MET A 1 -29.10 45.09 7.18
C MET A 1 -29.95 44.05 7.91
N ALA A 2 -30.16 42.88 7.31
CA ALA A 2 -30.88 41.80 7.98
C ALA A 2 -29.98 41.23 9.09
N LYS A 3 -30.34 41.44 10.36
CA LYS A 3 -29.78 40.67 11.48
C LYS A 3 -30.07 39.20 11.20
N SER A 4 -29.05 38.34 11.12
CA SER A 4 -29.27 36.91 11.05
C SER A 4 -30.06 36.48 12.28
N LEU A 5 -31.11 35.68 12.08
CA LEU A 5 -31.99 35.07 13.10
C LEU A 5 -31.26 34.09 14.06
N ILE A 6 -29.93 34.13 14.13
CA ILE A 6 -29.14 33.27 15.00
C ILE A 6 -28.91 34.04 16.29
N ASP A 7 -29.48 33.55 17.39
CA ASP A 7 -29.16 34.02 18.74
C ASP A 7 -27.73 33.58 19.08
N VAL A 8 -26.74 34.42 18.75
CA VAL A 8 -25.31 34.16 18.95
C VAL A 8 -24.92 34.32 20.43
N ALA A 9 -25.68 35.10 21.20
CA ALA A 9 -25.45 35.33 22.63
C ALA A 9 -25.51 34.03 23.46
N LYS A 10 -26.26 33.01 23.01
CA LYS A 10 -26.27 31.68 23.65
C LYS A 10 -24.90 30.98 23.68
N HIS A 11 -23.93 31.44 22.88
CA HIS A 11 -22.57 30.90 22.82
C HIS A 11 -21.58 31.67 23.72
N GLU A 12 -22.00 32.77 24.36
CA GLU A 12 -21.15 33.59 25.23
C GLU A 12 -20.50 32.78 26.35
N ASN A 13 -21.28 31.99 27.11
CA ASN A 13 -20.76 31.22 28.24
C ASN A 13 -19.67 30.23 27.81
N LYS A 14 -19.82 29.61 26.64
CA LYS A 14 -18.81 28.71 26.07
C LYS A 14 -17.53 29.48 25.74
N LEU A 15 -17.65 30.65 25.13
CA LEU A 15 -16.48 31.49 24.79
C LEU A 15 -15.76 31.98 26.04
N ARG A 16 -16.50 32.42 27.07
CA ARG A 16 -15.91 32.84 28.37
C ARG A 16 -15.10 31.72 29.03
N GLN A 17 -15.58 30.48 28.95
CA GLN A 17 -14.87 29.33 29.46
C GLN A 17 -13.60 29.00 28.66
N ILE A 18 -13.65 29.10 27.33
CA ILE A 18 -12.44 28.95 26.48
C ILE A 18 -11.40 30.01 26.84
N ILE A 19 -11.83 31.26 27.04
CA ILE A 19 -10.95 32.35 27.46
C ILE A 19 -10.28 31.99 28.78
N GLN A 20 -11.07 31.67 29.83
CA GLN A 20 -10.55 31.29 31.15
C GLN A 20 -9.53 30.15 31.08
N LEU A 21 -9.84 29.10 30.31
CA LEU A 21 -8.94 27.97 30.12
C LEU A 21 -7.63 28.35 29.42
N ASN A 22 -7.68 29.28 28.46
CA ASN A 22 -6.48 29.79 27.82
C ASN A 22 -5.65 30.67 28.76
N GLU A 23 -6.26 31.45 29.66
CA GLU A 23 -5.53 32.28 30.63
C GLU A 23 -4.66 31.44 31.58
N ILE A 24 -5.13 30.25 31.95
CA ILE A 24 -4.48 29.35 32.91
C ILE A 24 -3.56 28.30 32.25
N GLY A 25 -3.45 28.31 30.92
CA GLY A 25 -2.61 27.38 30.16
C GLY A 25 -3.26 26.03 29.81
N ALA A 26 -4.53 25.80 30.19
CA ALA A 26 -5.34 24.67 29.76
C ALA A 26 -5.97 24.92 28.37
N ILE A 27 -5.12 25.26 27.40
CA ILE A 27 -5.47 25.93 26.13
C ILE A 27 -6.45 25.19 25.21
N LEU A 28 -6.86 23.96 25.53
CA LEU A 28 -7.81 23.13 24.78
C LEU A 28 -8.55 22.18 25.71
N PHE A 29 -9.64 21.60 25.22
CA PHE A 29 -10.39 20.60 25.98
C PHE A 29 -9.60 19.30 26.09
N THR A 30 -9.57 18.72 27.29
CA THR A 30 -9.01 17.40 27.59
C THR A 30 -10.05 16.64 28.41
N ASP A 31 -11.07 16.10 27.75
CA ASP A 31 -12.15 15.37 28.40
C ASP A 31 -11.95 13.88 28.13
N LYS A 32 -11.97 13.51 26.85
CA LYS A 32 -11.71 12.14 26.44
C LYS A 32 -10.25 11.75 26.62
N THR A 33 -9.31 12.66 26.35
CA THR A 33 -7.88 12.35 26.55
C THR A 33 -7.53 12.12 28.01
N SER A 34 -8.18 12.84 28.92
CA SER A 34 -7.94 12.71 30.36
C SER A 34 -8.52 11.41 30.91
N GLN A 35 -9.71 11.02 30.43
CA GLN A 35 -10.27 9.69 30.69
C GLN A 35 -9.35 8.60 30.14
N ALA A 36 -8.86 8.74 28.91
CA ALA A 36 -7.92 7.81 28.29
C ALA A 36 -6.63 7.65 29.12
N ILE A 37 -6.05 8.75 29.61
CA ILE A 37 -4.86 8.73 30.48
C ILE A 37 -5.17 8.03 31.81
N ALA A 38 -6.28 8.38 32.45
CA ALA A 38 -6.66 7.80 33.75
C ALA A 38 -6.97 6.30 33.67
N SER A 39 -7.59 5.86 32.56
CA SER A 39 -7.95 4.46 32.32
C SER A 39 -6.82 3.61 31.75
N GLY A 40 -5.69 4.21 31.37
CA GLY A 40 -4.54 3.46 30.82
C GLY A 40 -4.85 2.75 29.49
N VAL A 41 -5.64 3.39 28.61
CA VAL A 41 -6.04 2.83 27.31
C VAL A 41 -4.85 2.72 26.35
N SER A 42 -5.03 2.02 25.23
CA SER A 42 -3.99 1.88 24.20
C SER A 42 -3.62 3.23 23.56
N LYS A 43 -2.43 3.30 22.92
CA LYS A 43 -1.98 4.53 22.26
C LYS A 43 -2.89 4.89 21.08
N SER A 44 -3.39 3.89 20.35
CA SER A 44 -4.33 4.14 19.25
C SER A 44 -5.66 4.74 19.75
N GLU A 45 -6.20 4.22 20.85
CA GLU A 45 -7.41 4.75 21.50
C GLU A 45 -7.20 6.18 22.04
N PHE A 46 -6.03 6.46 22.63
CA PHE A 46 -5.68 7.81 23.05
C PHE A 46 -5.68 8.80 21.87
N ILE A 47 -5.14 8.42 20.71
CA ILE A 47 -5.12 9.28 19.52
C ILE A 47 -6.53 9.55 18.98
N GLU A 48 -7.46 8.59 19.07
CA GLU A 48 -8.87 8.86 18.72
C GLU A 48 -9.54 9.80 19.73
N ALA A 49 -9.29 9.63 21.03
CA ALA A 49 -9.74 10.56 22.06
C ALA A 49 -9.20 11.99 21.83
N PHE A 50 -7.93 12.10 21.46
CA PHE A 50 -7.30 13.37 21.10
C PHE A 50 -7.98 14.06 19.91
N LYS A 51 -8.30 13.31 18.84
CA LYS A 51 -9.02 13.88 17.69
C LYS A 51 -10.39 14.42 18.07
N ASP A 52 -11.10 13.71 18.94
CA ASP A 52 -12.44 14.10 19.39
C ASP A 52 -12.42 15.39 20.21
N ASP A 53 -11.46 15.52 21.12
CA ASP A 53 -11.29 16.71 21.96
C ASP A 53 -10.91 17.94 21.11
N ILE A 54 -10.10 17.76 20.07
CA ILE A 54 -9.76 18.83 19.12
C ILE A 54 -10.95 19.20 18.24
N ASP A 55 -11.75 18.23 17.75
CA ASP A 55 -12.99 18.52 17.01
C ASP A 55 -14.00 19.30 17.88
N LYS A 56 -14.12 18.93 19.16
CA LYS A 56 -14.97 19.62 20.14
C LYS A 56 -14.49 21.06 20.37
N THR A 57 -13.19 21.25 20.55
CA THR A 57 -12.56 22.58 20.72
C THR A 57 -12.81 23.46 19.50
N ALA A 58 -12.53 22.95 18.30
CA ALA A 58 -12.74 23.68 17.04
C ALA A 58 -14.22 24.03 16.82
N ARG A 59 -15.15 23.11 17.13
CA ARG A 59 -16.59 23.36 17.03
C ARG A 59 -17.03 24.53 17.90
N PHE A 60 -16.56 24.60 19.14
CA PHE A 60 -16.92 25.68 20.04
C PHE A 60 -16.32 27.03 19.61
N LEU A 61 -15.13 27.04 19.02
CA LEU A 61 -14.56 28.24 18.43
C LEU A 61 -15.38 28.72 17.22
N VAL A 62 -15.78 27.82 16.31
CA VAL A 62 -16.65 28.17 15.16
C VAL A 62 -17.96 28.79 15.63
N ASP A 63 -18.63 28.15 16.60
CA ASP A 63 -19.87 28.65 17.21
C ASP A 63 -19.70 30.07 17.79
N SER A 64 -18.50 30.38 18.28
CA SER A 64 -18.17 31.66 18.94
C SER A 64 -17.68 32.74 17.97
N LEU A 65 -17.41 32.42 16.70
CA LEU A 65 -16.91 33.37 15.70
C LEU A 65 -17.88 34.54 15.48
N GLY A 66 -19.19 34.33 15.67
CA GLY A 66 -20.18 35.41 15.58
C GLY A 66 -19.94 36.53 16.59
N ILE A 67 -19.52 36.16 17.82
CA ILE A 67 -19.20 37.12 18.89
C ILE A 67 -17.90 37.86 18.55
N ILE A 68 -16.85 37.13 18.17
CA ILE A 68 -15.54 37.70 17.81
C ILE A 68 -15.67 38.67 16.63
N ASN A 69 -16.41 38.29 15.59
CA ASN A 69 -16.63 39.14 14.41
C ASN A 69 -17.59 40.32 14.66
N SER A 70 -18.24 40.37 15.82
CA SER A 70 -19.11 41.49 16.19
C SER A 70 -18.35 42.66 16.82
N ILE A 71 -17.04 42.51 17.08
CA ILE A 71 -16.23 43.54 17.72
C ILE A 71 -16.12 44.77 16.82
N GLN A 72 -16.54 45.93 17.34
CA GLN A 72 -16.43 47.22 16.67
C GLN A 72 -16.03 48.30 17.68
N ASN A 73 -15.01 49.09 17.34
CA ASN A 73 -14.51 50.19 18.19
C ASN A 73 -14.20 49.76 19.65
N GLY A 74 -13.70 48.54 19.84
CA GLY A 74 -13.40 47.99 21.17
C GLY A 74 -14.58 47.38 21.92
N LEU A 75 -15.79 47.37 21.34
CA LEU A 75 -17.01 46.84 21.96
C LEU A 75 -17.54 45.60 21.23
N ILE A 76 -18.08 44.64 21.97
CA ILE A 76 -18.68 43.40 21.45
C ILE A 76 -20.19 43.64 21.23
N MET A 77 -20.60 43.76 19.97
CA MET A 77 -21.95 44.23 19.62
C MET A 77 -23.07 43.19 19.83
N GLU A 78 -22.74 41.90 19.89
CA GLU A 78 -23.71 40.82 20.13
C GLU A 78 -24.02 40.59 21.62
N LEU A 79 -23.28 41.23 22.55
CA LEU A 79 -23.52 41.12 23.99
C LEU A 79 -24.46 42.25 24.46
N SER A 80 -25.49 41.88 25.22
CA SER A 80 -26.48 42.81 25.78
C SER A 80 -26.13 43.31 27.18
N THR A 81 -24.98 42.90 27.73
CA THR A 81 -24.50 43.24 29.07
C THR A 81 -23.79 44.60 29.11
N LEU A 82 -23.75 45.23 30.29
CA LEU A 82 -23.07 46.52 30.53
C LEU A 82 -21.53 46.43 30.45
N ASP A 83 -20.96 45.21 30.42
CA ASP A 83 -19.53 44.93 30.40
C ASP A 83 -19.17 44.19 29.10
N ASN A 84 -19.31 44.92 27.98
CA ASN A 84 -19.08 44.42 26.61
C ASN A 84 -17.79 44.96 25.97
N ASP A 85 -16.89 45.50 26.79
CA ASP A 85 -15.55 45.93 26.36
C ASP A 85 -14.66 44.71 26.03
N VAL A 86 -13.92 44.80 24.93
CA VAL A 86 -13.10 43.68 24.42
C VAL A 86 -11.93 43.35 25.35
N GLU A 87 -11.33 44.35 26.00
CA GLU A 87 -10.23 44.14 26.95
C GLU A 87 -10.74 43.48 28.23
N SER A 88 -11.90 43.91 28.72
CA SER A 88 -12.57 43.30 29.87
C SER A 88 -13.00 41.84 29.61
N PHE A 89 -13.52 41.56 28.42
CA PHE A 89 -14.06 40.25 28.07
C PHE A 89 -12.98 39.21 27.77
N PHE A 90 -11.99 39.55 26.94
CA PHE A 90 -10.92 38.63 26.51
C PHE A 90 -9.67 38.70 27.40
N ARG A 91 -9.51 39.75 28.21
CA ARG A 91 -8.47 39.87 29.24
C ARG A 91 -7.08 39.56 28.70
N SER A 92 -6.35 38.64 29.33
CA SER A 92 -4.98 38.27 28.96
C SER A 92 -4.85 37.62 27.59
N THR A 93 -5.97 37.14 27.01
CA THR A 93 -6.00 36.55 25.67
C THR A 93 -6.08 37.59 24.56
N TYR A 94 -6.30 38.86 24.88
CA TYR A 94 -6.31 39.97 23.92
C TYR A 94 -5.07 40.85 24.08
N LYS A 95 -4.37 41.10 22.98
CA LYS A 95 -3.23 42.02 22.94
C LYS A 95 -3.07 42.64 21.55
N ASP A 96 -2.91 43.96 21.49
CA ASP A 96 -2.58 44.72 20.28
C ASP A 96 -3.53 44.43 19.08
N GLY A 97 -4.84 44.32 19.34
CA GLY A 97 -5.83 44.02 18.30
C GLY A 97 -5.91 42.54 17.88
N ILE A 98 -5.23 41.65 18.60
CA ILE A 98 -5.21 40.21 18.33
C ILE A 98 -5.75 39.45 19.54
N ILE A 99 -6.75 38.61 19.32
CA ILE A 99 -7.24 37.64 20.30
C ILE A 99 -6.53 36.30 20.03
N SER A 100 -5.92 35.70 21.05
CA SER A 100 -5.20 34.43 20.97
C SER A 100 -5.92 33.35 21.78
N LEU A 101 -6.55 32.38 21.11
CA LEU A 101 -7.28 31.28 21.74
C LEU A 101 -6.94 29.95 21.07
N CYS A 102 -6.66 28.92 21.86
CA CYS A 102 -6.37 27.55 21.41
C CYS A 102 -5.27 27.49 20.35
N GLY A 103 -4.24 28.32 20.48
CA GLY A 103 -3.14 28.42 19.51
C GLY A 103 -3.51 29.15 18.21
N ILE A 104 -4.69 29.76 18.11
CA ILE A 104 -5.18 30.49 16.93
C ILE A 104 -5.21 31.98 17.24
N LYS A 105 -4.81 32.81 16.26
CA LYS A 105 -4.83 34.26 16.34
C LYS A 105 -5.99 34.83 15.51
N PHE A 106 -6.84 35.62 16.14
CA PHE A 106 -7.97 36.33 15.51
C PHE A 106 -7.67 37.83 15.49
N ASP A 107 -7.51 38.39 14.29
CA ASP A 107 -7.29 39.82 14.05
C ASP A 107 -8.64 40.53 14.03
N ILE A 108 -8.94 41.36 15.02
CA ILE A 108 -10.26 42.01 15.14
C ILE A 108 -10.54 43.01 14.01
N ASN A 109 -9.49 43.47 13.31
CA ASN A 109 -9.63 44.41 12.19
C ASN A 109 -9.95 43.70 10.87
N LYS A 110 -9.88 42.37 10.84
CA LYS A 110 -10.20 41.56 9.67
C LYS A 110 -11.34 40.63 10.03
N ARG A 111 -12.43 40.70 9.26
CA ARG A 111 -13.51 39.74 9.45
C ARG A 111 -12.99 38.34 9.19
N VAL A 112 -13.06 37.48 10.20
CA VAL A 112 -12.49 36.14 10.18
C VAL A 112 -13.58 35.14 9.82
N SER A 113 -13.43 34.42 8.71
CA SER A 113 -14.31 33.29 8.36
C SER A 113 -13.50 32.01 8.32
N PHE A 114 -13.32 31.35 9.45
CA PHE A 114 -12.70 30.04 9.50
C PHE A 114 -13.75 28.94 9.50
N GLY A 115 -13.54 27.92 8.66
CA GLY A 115 -14.29 26.68 8.75
C GLY A 115 -13.80 25.80 9.90
N LYS A 116 -14.65 24.87 10.39
CA LYS A 116 -14.25 23.91 11.45
C LYS A 116 -12.98 23.14 11.08
N SER A 117 -12.87 22.68 9.83
CA SER A 117 -11.68 21.92 9.39
C SER A 117 -10.41 22.77 9.40
N GLU A 118 -10.49 24.05 9.02
CA GLU A 118 -9.32 24.96 9.06
C GLU A 118 -8.87 25.20 10.50
N LEU A 119 -9.81 25.41 11.43
CA LEU A 119 -9.47 25.55 12.84
C LEU A 119 -8.80 24.29 13.41
N ILE A 120 -9.30 23.10 13.06
CA ILE A 120 -8.66 21.83 13.44
C ILE A 120 -7.21 21.78 12.94
N ASP A 121 -6.99 22.12 11.66
CA ASP A 121 -5.66 22.10 11.06
C ASP A 121 -4.72 23.13 11.74
N PHE A 122 -5.21 24.33 12.08
CA PHE A 122 -4.44 25.31 12.83
C PHE A 122 -4.11 24.85 14.25
N ILE A 123 -5.06 24.22 14.95
CA ILE A 123 -4.81 23.70 16.32
C ILE A 123 -3.74 22.61 16.27
N TYR A 124 -3.85 21.64 15.37
CA TYR A 124 -2.84 20.60 15.20
C TYR A 124 -1.46 21.18 14.89
N LYS A 125 -1.38 22.12 13.95
CA LYS A 125 -0.10 22.68 13.54
C LYS A 125 0.51 23.58 14.61
N ASN A 126 -0.25 24.50 15.17
CA ASN A 126 0.28 25.54 16.06
C ASN A 126 0.61 25.01 17.47
N LEU A 127 -0.11 24.00 17.95
CA LEU A 127 0.09 23.46 19.30
C LEU A 127 0.91 22.15 19.32
N PHE A 128 0.74 21.31 18.30
CA PHE A 128 1.30 19.97 18.30
C PHE A 128 2.39 19.77 17.25
N ASP A 129 2.52 20.69 16.28
CA ASP A 129 3.40 20.60 15.12
C ASP A 129 3.15 19.34 14.28
N ILE A 130 1.87 18.97 14.15
CA ILE A 130 1.42 17.84 13.34
C ILE A 130 0.32 18.27 12.39
N ASP A 131 0.22 17.64 11.23
CA ASP A 131 -0.93 17.83 10.34
C ASP A 131 -1.99 16.71 10.46
N LYS A 132 -3.17 16.97 9.91
CA LYS A 132 -4.29 16.02 9.95
C LYS A 132 -4.01 14.71 9.20
N LYS A 133 -3.19 14.74 8.15
CA LYS A 133 -2.81 13.57 7.36
C LYS A 133 -1.85 12.69 8.16
N GLU A 134 -0.83 13.29 8.77
CA GLU A 134 0.12 12.65 9.68
C GLU A 134 -0.61 12.02 10.87
N LEU A 135 -1.56 12.72 11.48
CA LEU A 135 -2.36 12.17 12.58
C LEU A 135 -3.24 10.99 12.14
N SER A 136 -3.76 11.00 10.92
CA SER A 136 -4.49 9.87 10.36
C SER A 136 -3.59 8.66 10.10
N PHE A 137 -2.36 8.90 9.63
CA PHE A 137 -1.36 7.84 9.48
C PHE A 137 -0.89 7.30 10.82
N LEU A 138 -0.69 8.16 11.81
CA LEU A 138 -0.31 7.80 13.17
C LEU A 138 -1.30 6.81 13.78
N SER A 139 -2.59 7.15 13.76
CA SER A 139 -3.67 6.28 14.26
C SER A 139 -3.65 4.90 13.58
N LYS A 140 -3.54 4.85 12.25
CA LYS A 140 -3.47 3.57 11.51
C LYS A 140 -2.19 2.78 11.81
N ALA A 141 -1.06 3.46 11.94
CA ALA A 141 0.23 2.85 12.24
C ALA A 141 0.22 2.26 13.66
N LEU A 142 -0.37 2.95 14.64
CA LEU A 142 -0.51 2.46 16.01
C LEU A 142 -1.41 1.24 16.10
N THR A 143 -2.58 1.25 15.45
CA THR A 143 -3.46 0.06 15.40
C THR A 143 -2.73 -1.13 14.79
N LYS A 144 -1.92 -0.90 13.75
CA LYS A 144 -1.07 -1.96 13.18
C LYS A 144 0.04 -2.39 14.13
N TYR A 145 0.67 -1.46 14.85
CA TYR A 145 1.76 -1.76 15.78
C TYR A 145 1.27 -2.64 16.93
N GLU A 146 0.10 -2.32 17.48
CA GLU A 146 -0.56 -3.05 18.56
C GLU A 146 -0.98 -4.47 18.16
N THR A 147 -1.16 -4.72 16.86
CA THR A 147 -1.52 -6.03 16.29
C THR A 147 -0.37 -6.73 15.55
N ALA A 148 0.82 -6.11 15.49
CA ALA A 148 1.96 -6.59 14.74
C ALA A 148 2.54 -7.87 15.35
N THR A 149 2.70 -8.90 14.52
CA THR A 149 3.26 -10.19 14.95
C THR A 149 4.72 -10.36 14.53
N THR A 150 5.19 -9.61 13.54
CA THR A 150 6.55 -9.72 13.02
C THR A 150 7.48 -8.63 13.55
N ASP A 151 8.76 -8.97 13.73
CA ASP A 151 9.78 -8.01 14.19
C ASP A 151 10.00 -6.87 13.19
N ILE A 152 9.84 -7.14 11.89
CA ILE A 152 9.93 -6.13 10.83
C ILE A 152 8.82 -5.10 10.98
N GLU A 153 7.56 -5.56 11.13
CA GLU A 153 6.42 -4.65 11.31
C GLU A 153 6.61 -3.80 12.57
N LYS A 154 7.02 -4.42 13.69
CA LYS A 154 7.32 -3.67 14.92
C LYS A 154 8.40 -2.62 14.71
N ALA A 155 9.48 -2.94 14.00
CA ALA A 155 10.56 -2.00 13.73
C ALA A 155 10.08 -0.80 12.88
N VAL A 156 9.42 -1.03 11.75
CA VAL A 156 8.99 0.04 10.84
C VAL A 156 7.87 0.91 11.41
N LEU A 157 7.04 0.33 12.29
CA LEU A 157 5.96 1.04 12.97
C LEU A 157 6.40 1.71 14.28
N TYR A 158 7.57 1.39 14.82
CA TYR A 158 8.08 1.94 16.08
C TYR A 158 8.04 3.48 16.17
N PRO A 159 8.35 4.26 15.11
CA PRO A 159 8.26 5.72 15.16
C PRO A 159 6.86 6.24 15.54
N SER A 160 5.79 5.49 15.20
CA SER A 160 4.43 5.84 15.60
C SER A 160 4.27 5.89 17.12
N THR A 161 4.92 4.98 17.84
CA THR A 161 4.84 4.91 19.30
C THR A 161 5.51 6.10 19.98
N ILE A 162 6.63 6.56 19.44
CA ILE A 162 7.39 7.72 19.94
C ILE A 162 6.65 9.03 19.66
N LEU A 163 6.05 9.17 18.46
CA LEU A 163 5.23 10.33 18.15
C LEU A 163 3.99 10.39 19.05
N ALA A 164 3.35 9.24 19.30
CA ALA A 164 2.24 9.15 20.24
C ALA A 164 2.66 9.55 21.67
N ASP A 165 3.81 9.08 22.16
CA ASP A 165 4.30 9.47 23.50
C ASP A 165 4.51 10.98 23.63
N LYS A 166 5.08 11.62 22.59
CA LYS A 166 5.24 13.09 22.56
C LYS A 166 3.89 13.82 22.62
N LEU A 167 2.87 13.30 21.93
CA LEU A 167 1.52 13.88 21.97
C LEU A 167 0.87 13.66 23.34
N ILE A 168 0.99 12.46 23.91
CA ILE A 168 0.50 12.13 25.25
C ILE A 168 1.15 13.04 26.29
N GLU A 169 2.46 13.26 26.24
CA GLU A 169 3.18 14.15 27.16
C GLU A 169 2.67 15.60 27.06
N LYS A 170 2.57 16.13 25.83
CA LYS A 170 2.04 17.49 25.60
C LYS A 170 0.61 17.64 26.13
N ILE A 171 -0.26 16.66 25.87
CA ILE A 171 -1.64 16.67 26.35
C ILE A 171 -1.69 16.48 27.87
N GLY A 172 -0.84 15.64 28.45
CA GLY A 172 -0.75 15.43 29.90
C GLY A 172 -0.42 16.71 30.64
N TYR A 173 0.44 17.57 30.09
CA TYR A 173 0.71 18.90 30.67
C TYR A 173 -0.53 19.80 30.65
N ILE A 174 -1.27 19.81 29.54
CA ILE A 174 -2.50 20.59 29.41
C ILE A 174 -3.58 20.06 30.36
N ASP A 175 -3.75 18.74 30.43
CA ASP A 175 -4.68 18.06 31.33
C ASP A 175 -4.36 18.34 32.81
N GLN A 176 -3.09 18.36 33.18
CA GLN A 176 -2.69 18.73 34.53
C GLN A 176 -3.20 20.15 34.87
N LYS A 177 -3.01 21.13 33.97
CA LYS A 177 -3.49 22.50 34.17
C LYS A 177 -5.01 22.57 34.22
N PHE A 178 -5.68 21.81 33.37
CA PHE A 178 -7.14 21.69 33.36
C PHE A 178 -7.67 21.13 34.69
N ASN A 179 -7.05 20.09 35.22
CA ASN A 179 -7.43 19.46 36.49
C ASN A 179 -7.08 20.32 37.71
N GLU A 180 -5.94 21.01 37.70
CA GLU A 180 -5.58 22.02 38.72
C GLU A 180 -6.67 23.10 38.80
N TYR A 181 -7.12 23.60 37.65
CA TYR A 181 -8.20 24.57 37.58
C TYR A 181 -9.53 24.03 38.10
N ARG A 182 -9.94 22.84 37.67
CA ARG A 182 -11.19 22.23 38.16
C ARG A 182 -11.23 22.09 39.68
N LYS A 183 -10.09 21.86 40.33
CA LYS A 183 -9.98 21.81 41.79
C LYS A 183 -10.17 23.18 42.47
N THR A 184 -9.98 24.29 41.75
CA THR A 184 -10.20 25.65 42.27
C THR A 184 -11.65 26.11 42.18
N LEU A 185 -12.48 25.44 41.37
CA LEU A 185 -13.89 25.76 41.21
C LEU A 185 -14.70 25.38 42.44
N SER A 186 -15.66 26.24 42.81
CA SER A 186 -16.67 25.88 43.81
C SER A 186 -17.52 24.72 43.31
N TYR A 187 -18.31 24.07 44.20
CA TYR A 187 -19.19 22.98 43.78
C TYR A 187 -20.19 23.43 42.69
N GLU A 188 -20.76 24.63 42.82
CA GLU A 188 -21.71 25.21 41.87
C GLU A 188 -21.01 25.55 40.54
N ASP A 189 -19.83 26.18 40.59
CA ASP A 189 -19.06 26.52 39.39
C ASP A 189 -18.55 25.26 38.67
N ASN A 190 -18.16 24.21 39.41
CA ASN A 190 -17.72 22.95 38.85
C ASN A 190 -18.90 22.18 38.23
N LEU A 191 -20.09 22.25 38.83
CA LEU A 191 -21.31 21.68 38.25
C LEU A 191 -21.71 22.43 36.98
N GLU A 192 -21.70 23.76 36.99
CA GLU A 192 -21.98 24.58 35.80
C GLU A 192 -20.93 24.37 34.69
N PHE A 193 -19.65 24.36 35.07
CA PHE A 193 -18.53 24.00 34.20
C PHE A 193 -18.78 22.62 33.59
N THR A 194 -18.95 21.57 34.40
CA THR A 194 -19.21 20.21 33.90
C THR A 194 -20.47 20.16 33.02
N THR A 195 -21.53 20.89 33.35
CA THR A 195 -22.77 20.92 32.55
C THR A 195 -22.59 21.60 31.19
N ILE A 196 -21.75 22.64 31.10
CA ILE A 196 -21.47 23.36 29.84
C ILE A 196 -20.41 22.61 29.01
N PHE A 197 -19.42 22.00 29.67
CA PHE A 197 -18.30 21.26 29.07
C PHE A 197 -18.67 19.84 28.63
N ASN A 198 -19.42 19.11 29.44
CA ASN A 198 -19.75 17.70 29.22
C ASN A 198 -21.13 17.48 28.64
N ARG A 199 -21.82 18.46 28.03
CA ARG A 199 -23.07 18.18 27.27
C ARG A 199 -22.82 16.98 26.33
N SER A 200 -23.12 15.70 26.57
CA SER A 200 -24.01 14.94 27.46
C SER A 200 -24.20 15.37 28.91
N GLY A 201 -25.22 16.19 29.18
CA GLY A 201 -25.72 16.34 30.54
C GLY A 201 -26.31 15.05 31.14
N VAL A 202 -26.02 13.88 30.54
CA VAL A 202 -26.45 12.52 30.87
C VAL A 202 -25.60 11.91 31.97
N THR A 203 -24.31 12.23 32.08
CA THR A 203 -23.43 11.60 33.08
C THR A 203 -23.69 12.11 34.49
N ASP A 204 -24.04 13.38 34.64
CA ASP A 204 -24.34 14.02 35.93
C ASP A 204 -25.85 14.06 36.21
N VAL A 205 -26.22 14.29 37.47
CA VAL A 205 -27.61 14.56 37.88
C VAL A 205 -27.92 16.04 37.64
N ILE A 206 -28.95 16.34 36.86
CA ILE A 206 -29.33 17.73 36.54
C ILE A 206 -30.24 18.32 37.62
N GLN A 207 -30.23 19.64 37.83
CA GLN A 207 -31.04 20.27 38.89
C GLN A 207 -32.57 20.15 38.67
N ASN A 208 -33.03 20.09 37.41
CA ASN A 208 -34.45 19.98 37.06
C ASN A 208 -34.88 18.53 36.81
N SER A 209 -34.47 17.60 37.66
CA SER A 209 -34.87 16.19 37.58
C SER A 209 -35.29 15.64 38.94
N THR A 210 -35.93 14.48 38.95
CA THR A 210 -36.09 13.67 40.16
C THR A 210 -35.00 12.59 40.15
N TYR A 211 -34.19 12.54 41.19
CA TYR A 211 -33.10 11.57 41.34
C TYR A 211 -33.32 10.71 42.60
N ILE A 212 -33.23 9.39 42.42
CA ILE A 212 -33.50 8.38 43.44
C ILE A 212 -32.34 7.38 43.44
N ASP A 213 -31.77 7.13 44.61
CA ASP A 213 -30.70 6.13 44.82
C ASP A 213 -31.01 5.24 46.03
N SER A 214 -30.03 4.41 46.43
CA SER A 214 -30.11 3.52 47.60
C SER A 214 -30.34 4.23 48.94
N LYS A 215 -30.12 5.55 49.05
CA LYS A 215 -30.48 6.32 50.26
C LYS A 215 -31.82 7.02 50.14
N GLY A 216 -32.49 6.89 48.99
CA GLY A 216 -33.85 7.31 48.70
C GLY A 216 -33.95 8.47 47.72
N VAL A 217 -35.07 9.19 47.76
CA VAL A 217 -35.29 10.36 46.89
C VAL A 217 -34.37 11.50 47.32
N ARG A 218 -33.33 11.76 46.52
CA ARG A 218 -32.32 12.80 46.79
C ARG A 218 -32.74 14.17 46.28
N GLN A 219 -33.43 14.17 45.15
CA GLN A 219 -33.90 15.37 44.46
C GLN A 219 -35.27 15.07 43.88
N THR A 220 -36.22 16.02 43.93
CA THR A 220 -37.54 15.82 43.33
C THR A 220 -38.15 17.08 42.77
N VAL A 221 -38.55 17.00 41.50
CA VAL A 221 -39.36 18.01 40.80
C VAL A 221 -40.80 17.55 40.60
N HIS A 222 -41.04 16.22 40.57
CA HIS A 222 -42.37 15.60 40.38
C HIS A 222 -43.17 15.44 41.69
N LYS A 223 -43.43 16.57 42.38
CA LYS A 223 -44.10 16.59 43.69
C LYS A 223 -45.52 15.99 43.72
N ASN A 224 -46.19 15.88 42.56
CA ASN A 224 -47.54 15.32 42.47
C ASN A 224 -47.57 13.79 42.43
N HIS A 225 -46.42 13.13 42.24
CA HIS A 225 -46.31 11.67 42.09
C HIS A 225 -45.52 11.02 43.23
N LEU A 226 -45.51 11.64 44.42
CA LEU A 226 -44.73 11.17 45.57
C LEU A 226 -44.98 9.71 45.93
N HIS A 227 -46.21 9.21 45.79
CA HIS A 227 -46.53 7.80 46.07
C HIS A 227 -45.76 6.83 45.14
N ILE A 228 -45.61 7.17 43.87
CA ILE A 228 -44.87 6.36 42.87
C ILE A 228 -43.37 6.51 43.10
N LEU A 229 -42.89 7.71 43.40
CA LEU A 229 -41.48 7.95 43.72
C LEU A 229 -41.05 7.21 44.98
N SER A 230 -41.95 7.09 45.97
CA SER A 230 -41.73 6.24 47.14
C SER A 230 -41.68 4.76 46.75
N GLU A 231 -42.58 4.27 45.90
CA GLU A 231 -42.53 2.88 45.40
C GLU A 231 -41.20 2.58 44.68
N ILE A 232 -40.73 3.51 43.83
CA ILE A 232 -39.43 3.38 43.16
C ILE A 232 -38.28 3.40 44.18
N SER A 233 -38.31 4.34 45.13
CA SER A 233 -37.29 4.47 46.18
C SER A 233 -37.22 3.23 47.07
N ASP A 234 -38.37 2.66 47.44
CA ASP A 234 -38.45 1.48 48.27
C ASP A 234 -37.95 0.26 47.50
N GLY A 235 -38.28 0.16 46.20
CA GLY A 235 -37.77 -0.89 45.31
C GLY A 235 -36.24 -0.90 45.18
N ILE A 236 -35.60 0.27 45.08
CA ILE A 236 -34.13 0.38 45.08
C ILE A 236 -33.56 0.00 46.46
N LYS A 237 -34.13 0.54 47.55
CA LYS A 237 -33.64 0.32 48.92
C LYS A 237 -33.74 -1.12 49.38
N SER A 238 -34.83 -1.80 49.01
CA SER A 238 -35.10 -3.17 49.42
C SER A 238 -34.50 -4.20 48.46
N ASP A 239 -33.70 -3.77 47.49
CA ASP A 239 -33.08 -4.64 46.49
C ASP A 239 -34.09 -5.42 45.62
N ASN A 240 -35.33 -4.92 45.53
CA ASN A 240 -36.36 -5.48 44.63
C ASN A 240 -36.05 -5.16 43.16
N PHE A 241 -35.31 -4.08 42.91
CA PHE A 241 -34.76 -3.77 41.60
C PHE A 241 -33.31 -4.24 41.52
N LYS A 242 -33.13 -5.44 40.97
CA LYS A 242 -31.86 -6.16 40.94
C LYS A 242 -30.87 -5.50 40.01
N TYR A 243 -31.32 -4.94 38.88
CA TYR A 243 -30.41 -4.45 37.83
C TYR A 243 -30.11 -2.95 37.92
N ILE A 244 -30.90 -2.21 38.71
CA ILE A 244 -30.87 -0.75 38.72
C ILE A 244 -30.33 -0.24 40.06
N GLU A 245 -29.27 0.57 40.00
CA GLU A 245 -28.66 1.19 41.18
C GLU A 245 -29.32 2.52 41.54
N ALA A 246 -29.62 3.33 40.52
CA ALA A 246 -30.17 4.66 40.68
C ALA A 246 -31.04 5.02 39.46
N ILE A 247 -31.97 5.95 39.68
CA ILE A 247 -32.92 6.41 38.67
C ILE A 247 -32.92 7.93 38.63
N GLU A 248 -32.85 8.49 37.42
CA GLU A 248 -33.07 9.90 37.16
C GLU A 248 -34.22 10.10 36.16
N ILE A 249 -35.15 11.01 36.49
CA ILE A 249 -36.28 11.36 35.64
C ILE A 249 -36.25 12.87 35.41
N ASP A 250 -36.02 13.30 34.18
CA ASP A 250 -36.05 14.71 33.75
C ASP A 250 -37.40 15.35 34.11
N GLY A 251 -37.43 16.66 34.35
CA GLY A 251 -38.61 17.33 34.93
C GLY A 251 -39.86 17.33 34.06
N ASP A 252 -39.74 16.96 32.80
CA ASP A 252 -40.84 16.71 31.87
C ASP A 252 -41.07 15.21 31.58
N GLY A 253 -40.37 14.34 32.30
CA GLY A 253 -40.50 12.90 32.24
C GLY A 253 -41.73 12.38 32.98
N ASP A 254 -42.24 11.23 32.55
CA ASP A 254 -43.39 10.57 33.16
C ASP A 254 -42.93 9.53 34.20
N VAL A 255 -43.25 9.80 35.47
CA VAL A 255 -42.90 8.94 36.61
C VAL A 255 -43.64 7.60 36.58
N VAL A 256 -44.87 7.58 36.08
CA VAL A 256 -45.67 6.34 35.92
C VAL A 256 -45.02 5.46 34.86
N LYS A 257 -44.63 6.07 33.73
CA LYS A 257 -43.90 5.39 32.65
C LYS A 257 -42.58 4.81 33.18
N ALA A 258 -41.81 5.58 33.94
CA ALA A 258 -40.54 5.13 34.51
C ALA A 258 -40.72 3.86 35.36
N LEU A 259 -41.71 3.84 36.28
CA LEU A 259 -42.02 2.65 37.08
C LEU A 259 -42.40 1.44 36.24
N LYS A 260 -43.20 1.63 35.17
CA LYS A 260 -43.56 0.53 34.25
C LYS A 260 -42.33 -0.04 33.55
N VAL A 261 -41.44 0.81 33.05
CA VAL A 261 -40.19 0.40 32.38
C VAL A 261 -39.26 -0.35 33.33
N ILE A 262 -39.09 0.14 34.56
CA ILE A 262 -38.31 -0.54 35.61
C ILE A 262 -38.85 -1.97 35.82
N LYS A 263 -40.17 -2.12 35.96
CA LYS A 263 -40.80 -3.44 36.11
C LYS A 263 -40.60 -4.35 34.89
N GLN A 264 -40.43 -3.80 33.69
CA GLN A 264 -40.10 -4.58 32.49
C GLN A 264 -38.63 -5.03 32.52
N ILE A 265 -37.70 -4.14 32.85
CA ILE A 265 -36.27 -4.45 33.01
C ILE A 265 -36.07 -5.59 34.02
N GLU A 266 -36.76 -5.53 35.16
CA GLU A 266 -36.65 -6.55 36.21
C GLU A 266 -37.17 -7.94 35.76
N ARG A 267 -37.96 -8.01 34.68
CA ARG A 267 -38.39 -9.29 34.07
C ARG A 267 -37.38 -9.84 33.05
N LEU A 268 -36.49 -8.99 32.52
CA LEU A 268 -35.55 -9.33 31.46
C LEU A 268 -34.41 -10.26 31.88
N LYS A 269 -34.31 -10.63 33.17
CA LYS A 269 -33.35 -11.66 33.62
C LYS A 269 -31.94 -11.47 33.02
N ILE A 270 -31.43 -10.25 33.15
CA ILE A 270 -30.25 -9.76 32.44
C ILE A 270 -28.97 -10.49 32.92
N ASN A 271 -28.10 -10.89 31.97
CA ASN A 271 -26.81 -11.55 32.23
C ASN A 271 -25.71 -10.54 32.58
N CYS A 272 -25.78 -10.03 33.81
CA CYS A 272 -24.80 -9.08 34.33
C CYS A 272 -24.52 -9.27 35.83
N GLU A 273 -23.32 -8.89 36.26
CA GLU A 273 -22.94 -8.81 37.68
C GLU A 273 -23.04 -7.38 38.24
N SER A 274 -23.16 -6.38 37.37
CA SER A 274 -23.19 -4.97 37.74
C SER A 274 -24.60 -4.40 37.67
N LYS A 275 -24.89 -3.41 38.51
CA LYS A 275 -26.09 -2.58 38.37
C LYS A 275 -25.77 -1.37 37.49
N PHE A 276 -26.80 -0.80 36.87
CA PHE A 276 -26.67 0.43 36.09
C PHE A 276 -27.58 1.55 36.62
N THR A 277 -27.21 2.79 36.32
CA THR A 277 -28.06 3.96 36.55
C THR A 277 -28.97 4.17 35.34
N LEU A 278 -30.28 4.17 35.56
CA LEU A 278 -31.29 4.36 34.52
C LEU A 278 -31.74 5.82 34.45
N LYS A 279 -31.64 6.45 33.27
CA LYS A 279 -32.00 7.86 33.09
C LYS A 279 -33.07 8.06 32.02
N PHE A 280 -34.20 8.64 32.42
CA PHE A 280 -35.28 9.08 31.55
C PHE A 280 -35.10 10.57 31.26
N ARG A 281 -34.59 10.94 30.07
CA ARG A 281 -34.24 12.34 29.80
C ARG A 281 -34.39 12.75 28.35
N LYS A 282 -34.46 14.05 28.05
CA LYS A 282 -34.31 14.48 26.65
C LYS A 282 -32.86 14.30 26.19
N LEU A 283 -32.68 13.58 25.08
CA LEU A 283 -31.36 13.32 24.48
C LEU A 283 -31.07 14.22 23.26
N GLY A 284 -31.90 15.25 23.00
CA GLY A 284 -31.87 16.07 21.78
C GLY A 284 -30.54 16.76 21.43
N ASN A 285 -29.65 16.98 22.40
CA ASN A 285 -28.29 17.50 22.13
C ASN A 285 -27.32 16.43 21.59
N LEU A 286 -27.60 15.15 21.85
CA LEU A 286 -26.86 13.99 21.37
C LEU A 286 -27.44 13.42 20.08
N ASN A 287 -28.62 13.90 19.65
CA ASN A 287 -29.35 13.41 18.48
C ASN A 287 -29.55 11.88 18.48
N ALA A 288 -29.77 11.32 19.68
CA ALA A 288 -29.93 9.89 19.94
C ALA A 288 -31.29 9.60 20.58
N ARG A 289 -31.79 8.38 20.43
CA ARG A 289 -33.04 7.89 21.05
C ARG A 289 -32.79 7.09 22.33
N GLY A 290 -31.59 6.52 22.45
CA GLY A 290 -31.02 5.92 23.65
C GLY A 290 -29.51 6.14 23.64
N ILE A 291 -28.86 5.98 24.78
CA ILE A 291 -27.40 5.93 24.89
C ILE A 291 -26.96 5.15 26.13
N PHE A 292 -25.97 4.28 25.94
CA PHE A 292 -25.21 3.64 27.01
C PHE A 292 -23.83 4.31 27.22
N PHE A 293 -23.50 4.62 28.47
CA PHE A 293 -22.17 5.09 28.89
C PHE A 293 -21.50 4.06 29.80
N SER A 294 -20.41 3.45 29.33
CA SER A 294 -19.70 2.40 30.05
C SER A 294 -18.96 2.87 31.30
N SER A 295 -18.46 4.11 31.34
CA SER A 295 -17.64 4.60 32.45
C SER A 295 -18.39 4.68 33.79
N ASN A 296 -19.68 5.00 33.73
CA ASN A 296 -20.54 5.18 34.90
C ASN A 296 -21.70 4.17 34.93
N LEU A 297 -21.70 3.20 34.02
CA LEU A 297 -22.79 2.25 33.82
C LEU A 297 -24.15 2.96 33.73
N ILE A 298 -24.26 3.92 32.82
CA ILE A 298 -25.50 4.68 32.63
C ILE A 298 -26.21 4.18 31.39
N VAL A 299 -27.46 3.74 31.55
CA VAL A 299 -28.39 3.48 30.46
C VAL A 299 -29.38 4.64 30.43
N ALA A 300 -29.41 5.39 29.34
CA ALA A 300 -30.32 6.53 29.19
C ALA A 300 -31.23 6.34 27.97
N GLU A 301 -32.51 6.64 28.14
CA GLU A 301 -33.47 6.71 27.04
C GLU A 301 -33.96 8.15 26.82
N ASP A 302 -34.37 8.46 25.59
CA ASP A 302 -35.12 9.68 25.34
C ASP A 302 -36.52 9.53 25.96
N VAL A 303 -36.93 10.47 26.81
CA VAL A 303 -38.27 10.44 27.47
C VAL A 303 -39.43 10.23 26.50
N ARG A 304 -39.25 10.54 25.21
CA ARG A 304 -40.26 10.39 24.15
C ARG A 304 -40.29 8.99 23.49
N ASP A 305 -39.26 8.15 23.64
CA ASP A 305 -39.13 6.88 22.91
C ASP A 305 -38.44 5.79 23.77
N THR A 306 -39.20 4.78 24.20
CA THR A 306 -38.69 3.64 25.00
C THR A 306 -38.05 2.54 24.17
N SER A 307 -38.23 2.56 22.86
CA SER A 307 -37.85 1.43 21.99
C SER A 307 -36.34 1.29 21.79
N ALA A 308 -35.56 2.28 22.25
CA ALA A 308 -34.11 2.23 22.26
C ALA A 308 -33.56 1.49 23.50
N LEU A 309 -34.36 1.26 24.53
CA LEU A 309 -33.83 0.81 25.82
C LEU A 309 -33.27 -0.62 25.77
N ILE A 310 -33.93 -1.54 25.05
CA ILE A 310 -33.41 -2.91 24.89
C ILE A 310 -32.05 -2.92 24.17
N HIS A 311 -31.87 -2.01 23.20
CA HIS A 311 -30.62 -1.82 22.48
C HIS A 311 -29.50 -1.33 23.41
N GLU A 312 -29.78 -0.33 24.25
CA GLU A 312 -28.78 0.17 25.19
C GLU A 312 -28.44 -0.83 26.31
N ILE A 313 -29.42 -1.62 26.75
CA ILE A 313 -29.17 -2.72 27.70
C ILE A 313 -28.31 -3.80 27.04
N ALA A 314 -28.50 -4.10 25.76
CA ALA A 314 -27.63 -5.01 25.03
C ALA A 314 -26.17 -4.51 24.99
N HIS A 315 -25.96 -3.20 24.77
CA HIS A 315 -24.63 -2.60 24.87
C HIS A 315 -24.05 -2.72 26.28
N PHE A 316 -24.86 -2.47 27.30
CA PHE A 316 -24.44 -2.64 28.70
C PHE A 316 -23.92 -4.07 28.93
N ILE A 317 -24.74 -5.09 28.65
CA ILE A 317 -24.35 -6.49 28.84
C ILE A 317 -23.09 -6.85 28.05
N HIS A 318 -23.07 -6.52 26.75
CA HIS A 318 -21.97 -6.88 25.87
C HIS A 318 -20.64 -6.24 26.28
N LEU A 319 -20.67 -5.02 26.83
CA LEU A 319 -19.45 -4.27 27.16
C LEU A 319 -19.00 -4.42 28.61
N THR A 320 -19.89 -4.85 29.52
CA THR A 320 -19.54 -5.04 30.94
C THR A 320 -19.30 -6.49 31.31
N ASN A 321 -19.80 -7.44 30.51
CA ASN A 321 -19.61 -8.87 30.75
C ASN A 321 -18.50 -9.43 29.83
N ALA A 322 -17.31 -9.64 30.41
CA ALA A 322 -16.13 -10.08 29.65
C ALA A 322 -16.35 -11.43 28.93
N SER A 323 -17.12 -12.35 29.52
CA SER A 323 -17.36 -13.66 28.90
C SER A 323 -18.28 -13.58 27.67
N ILE A 324 -19.18 -12.59 27.64
CA ILE A 324 -20.02 -12.28 26.49
C ILE A 324 -19.20 -11.52 25.43
N PHE A 325 -18.42 -10.51 25.85
CA PHE A 325 -17.57 -9.73 24.96
C PHE A 325 -16.57 -10.61 24.18
N GLU A 326 -15.96 -11.58 24.86
CA GLU A 326 -14.99 -12.51 24.28
C GLU A 326 -15.63 -13.77 23.66
N SER A 327 -16.96 -13.88 23.70
CA SER A 327 -17.65 -15.08 23.23
C SER A 327 -17.44 -15.32 21.73
N LYS A 328 -16.98 -16.52 21.37
CA LYS A 328 -16.87 -16.95 19.97
C LYS A 328 -18.23 -16.95 19.26
N PHE A 329 -19.30 -17.30 19.97
CA PHE A 329 -20.65 -17.33 19.42
C PHE A 329 -21.16 -15.92 19.09
N VAL A 330 -20.98 -14.97 20.01
CA VAL A 330 -21.33 -13.55 19.76
C VAL A 330 -20.54 -13.00 18.56
N ASN A 331 -19.24 -13.27 18.51
CA ASN A 331 -18.40 -12.90 17.36
C ASN A 331 -18.82 -13.58 16.05
N HIS A 332 -19.26 -14.84 16.11
CA HIS A 332 -19.85 -15.54 14.97
C HIS A 332 -21.11 -14.82 14.47
N MET A 333 -22.03 -14.46 15.37
CA MET A 333 -23.27 -13.78 15.03
C MET A 333 -23.04 -12.40 14.44
N ILE A 334 -22.11 -11.61 14.99
CA ILE A 334 -21.68 -10.32 14.40
C ILE A 334 -21.20 -10.53 12.96
N ASN A 335 -20.35 -11.54 12.74
CA ASN A 335 -19.82 -11.88 11.41
C ASN A 335 -20.91 -12.41 10.44
N LYS A 336 -21.91 -13.14 10.94
CA LYS A 336 -23.02 -13.68 10.14
C LYS A 336 -23.96 -12.55 9.72
N LEU A 337 -24.36 -11.70 10.66
CA LEU A 337 -25.35 -10.63 10.47
C LEU A 337 -24.79 -9.41 9.73
N SER A 338 -23.53 -9.03 9.96
CA SER A 338 -22.87 -7.95 9.20
C SER A 338 -22.96 -8.15 7.69
N LYS A 339 -22.89 -9.40 7.22
CA LYS A 339 -22.97 -9.78 5.81
C LYS A 339 -24.38 -9.73 5.23
N ARG A 340 -25.41 -9.52 6.07
CA ARG A 340 -26.82 -9.40 5.66
C ARG A 340 -27.33 -7.96 5.69
N ILE A 341 -26.47 -6.98 6.03
CA ILE A 341 -26.83 -5.57 5.93
C ILE A 341 -26.90 -5.17 4.46
N ASP A 342 -28.03 -4.63 4.03
CA ASP A 342 -28.27 -4.16 2.66
C ASP A 342 -29.06 -2.85 2.65
N PHE A 343 -28.35 -1.73 2.48
CA PHE A 343 -28.96 -0.40 2.40
C PHE A 343 -29.93 -0.22 1.22
N ASN A 344 -29.87 -1.08 0.20
CA ASN A 344 -30.82 -1.03 -0.91
C ASN A 344 -32.18 -1.63 -0.53
N ASN A 345 -32.19 -2.57 0.41
CA ASN A 345 -33.39 -3.25 0.90
C ASN A 345 -34.07 -2.50 2.06
N LEU A 346 -34.13 -1.18 1.97
CA LEU A 346 -34.92 -0.34 2.86
C LEU A 346 -36.28 -0.05 2.21
N GLN A 347 -37.38 -0.24 2.93
CA GLN A 347 -38.74 0.04 2.45
C GLN A 347 -39.22 1.41 2.93
N VAL A 348 -38.35 2.42 2.76
CA VAL A 348 -38.57 3.82 3.19
C VAL A 348 -38.39 4.77 2.00
N SER A 349 -38.68 6.06 2.20
CA SER A 349 -38.52 7.07 1.15
C SER A 349 -37.06 7.22 0.69
N ASP A 350 -36.82 7.64 -0.55
CA ASP A 350 -35.45 7.83 -1.08
C ASP A 350 -34.62 8.82 -0.24
N TYR A 351 -35.28 9.84 0.34
CA TYR A 351 -34.64 10.78 1.25
C TYR A 351 -34.13 10.08 2.53
N GLU A 352 -34.95 9.23 3.15
CA GLU A 352 -34.57 8.48 4.33
C GLU A 352 -33.48 7.45 4.03
N LYS A 353 -33.51 6.82 2.84
CA LYS A 353 -32.43 5.93 2.39
C LYS A 353 -31.09 6.65 2.32
N ASP A 354 -31.05 7.88 1.78
CA ASP A 354 -29.83 8.69 1.71
C ASP A 354 -29.31 9.06 3.12
N GLU A 355 -30.20 9.48 4.02
CA GLU A 355 -29.83 9.79 5.42
C GLU A 355 -29.31 8.58 6.20
N ILE A 356 -29.91 7.41 6.02
CA ILE A 356 -29.45 6.14 6.63
C ILE A 356 -28.11 5.72 6.04
N SER A 357 -27.92 5.86 4.73
CA SER A 357 -26.67 5.50 4.04
C SER A 357 -25.49 6.36 4.51
N LYS A 358 -25.71 7.65 4.83
CA LYS A 358 -24.71 8.53 5.45
C LYS A 358 -24.23 8.02 6.81
N LYS A 359 -25.05 7.25 7.53
CA LYS A 359 -24.73 6.61 8.81
C LYS A 359 -24.24 5.16 8.67
N SER A 360 -23.83 4.74 7.47
CA SER A 360 -23.32 3.38 7.21
C SER A 360 -22.25 2.92 8.19
N LYS A 361 -21.33 3.81 8.60
CA LYS A 361 -20.28 3.48 9.58
C LYS A 361 -20.86 3.04 10.94
N TYR A 362 -21.94 3.68 11.39
CA TYR A 362 -22.65 3.30 12.63
C TYR A 362 -23.35 1.94 12.46
N TYR A 363 -24.09 1.76 11.36
CA TYR A 363 -24.80 0.51 11.12
C TYR A 363 -23.88 -0.69 10.83
N CYS A 364 -22.62 -0.48 10.51
CA CYS A 364 -21.64 -1.55 10.32
C CYS A 364 -20.73 -1.76 11.53
N ASP A 365 -20.90 -1.01 12.62
CA ASP A 365 -20.13 -1.19 13.85
C ASP A 365 -20.52 -2.53 14.53
N PRO A 366 -19.56 -3.39 14.90
CA PRO A 366 -19.83 -4.66 15.58
C PRO A 366 -20.74 -4.54 16.82
N LYS A 367 -20.57 -3.49 17.62
CA LYS A 367 -21.36 -3.26 18.84
C LYS A 367 -22.82 -2.96 18.49
N GLU A 368 -23.01 -2.14 17.46
CA GLU A 368 -24.33 -1.78 16.95
C GLU A 368 -25.02 -2.93 16.24
N ILE A 369 -24.25 -3.85 15.63
CA ILE A 369 -24.78 -5.06 15.01
C ILE A 369 -25.37 -5.98 16.08
N ILE A 370 -24.62 -6.26 17.15
CA ILE A 370 -25.12 -7.17 18.18
C ILE A 370 -26.30 -6.55 18.96
N ALA A 371 -26.27 -5.25 19.24
CA ALA A 371 -27.38 -4.58 19.91
C ALA A 371 -28.68 -4.64 19.09
N ARG A 372 -28.60 -4.42 17.76
CA ARG A 372 -29.76 -4.63 16.85
C ARG A 372 -30.14 -6.09 16.67
N ALA A 373 -29.18 -7.02 16.74
CA ALA A 373 -29.50 -8.44 16.71
C ALA A 373 -30.38 -8.82 17.91
N LEU A 374 -30.07 -8.27 19.07
CA LEU A 374 -30.83 -8.48 20.29
C LEU A 374 -32.20 -7.78 20.29
N GLU A 375 -32.35 -6.66 19.59
CA GLU A 375 -33.69 -6.09 19.31
C GLU A 375 -34.59 -7.08 18.55
N ILE A 376 -34.04 -7.76 17.54
CA ILE A 376 -34.77 -8.78 16.76
C ILE A 376 -34.97 -10.06 17.58
N ALA A 377 -33.97 -10.47 18.35
CA ALA A 377 -34.07 -11.62 19.24
C ALA A 377 -35.17 -11.40 20.31
N ALA A 378 -35.29 -10.18 20.85
CA ALA A 378 -36.35 -9.80 21.77
C ALA A 378 -37.74 -9.89 21.13
N LEU A 379 -37.88 -9.48 19.86
CA LEU A 379 -39.12 -9.65 19.10
C LEU A 379 -39.49 -11.14 19.00
N PHE A 380 -38.56 -12.00 18.59
CA PHE A 380 -38.81 -13.44 18.48
C PHE A 380 -39.11 -14.10 19.83
N ALA A 381 -38.39 -13.71 20.90
CA ALA A 381 -38.64 -14.18 22.25
C ALA A 381 -40.06 -13.79 22.73
N ASN A 382 -40.52 -12.57 22.41
CA ASN A 382 -41.86 -12.11 22.71
C ASN A 382 -42.93 -12.89 21.91
N GLU A 383 -42.71 -13.13 20.62
CA GLU A 383 -43.60 -13.93 19.77
C GLU A 383 -43.69 -15.39 20.23
N GLN A 384 -42.60 -15.94 20.77
CA GLN A 384 -42.57 -17.28 21.39
C GLN A 384 -43.07 -17.29 22.84
N SER A 385 -43.55 -16.15 23.36
CA SER A 385 -44.01 -16.02 24.75
C SER A 385 -42.94 -16.37 25.81
N ARG A 386 -41.65 -16.29 25.46
CA ARG A 386 -40.52 -16.45 26.40
C ARG A 386 -40.41 -15.24 27.35
N VAL A 387 -40.75 -14.07 26.84
CA VAL A 387 -40.89 -12.81 27.57
C VAL A 387 -42.19 -12.14 27.14
N ILE A 388 -42.80 -11.34 28.02
CA ILE A 388 -43.98 -10.57 27.70
C ILE A 388 -43.67 -9.10 27.96
N PHE A 389 -43.45 -8.35 26.89
CA PHE A 389 -43.53 -6.89 26.91
C PHE A 389 -45.03 -6.53 26.91
N GLY A 390 -45.45 -5.60 27.77
CA GLY A 390 -46.88 -5.40 28.07
C GLY A 390 -47.70 -4.94 26.85
N THR A 391 -49.03 -5.08 26.88
CA THR A 391 -49.94 -4.62 25.80
C THR A 391 -50.29 -3.13 25.88
N ASP A 392 -49.69 -2.38 26.80
CA ASP A 392 -49.91 -0.93 26.97
C ASP A 392 -48.88 -0.16 26.15
N ASP A 393 -49.21 1.05 25.66
CA ASP A 393 -48.50 2.03 24.79
C ASP A 393 -46.98 2.33 25.02
N LEU A 394 -46.21 1.47 25.68
CA LEU A 394 -44.84 1.69 26.17
C LEU A 394 -43.98 0.41 25.98
N ASP A 395 -43.85 -0.05 24.74
CA ASP A 395 -43.05 -1.22 24.39
C ASP A 395 -41.55 -0.89 24.35
N MET A 396 -40.74 -1.75 24.99
CA MET A 396 -39.27 -1.74 24.87
C MET A 396 -38.79 -2.31 23.53
N ILE A 397 -39.67 -2.94 22.77
CA ILE A 397 -39.42 -3.49 21.44
C ILE A 397 -40.23 -2.72 20.39
N LYS A 398 -39.69 -2.58 19.18
CA LYS A 398 -40.45 -1.99 18.06
C LYS A 398 -41.42 -3.01 17.49
N SER A 399 -42.47 -2.53 16.81
CA SER A 399 -43.39 -3.43 16.11
C SER A 399 -42.67 -4.18 14.98
N ARG A 400 -43.14 -5.39 14.65
CA ARG A 400 -42.64 -6.16 13.50
C ARG A 400 -42.64 -5.33 12.22
N ALA A 401 -43.72 -4.59 11.95
CA ALA A 401 -43.83 -3.71 10.78
C ALA A 401 -42.75 -2.62 10.74
N PHE A 402 -42.31 -2.11 11.90
CA PHE A 402 -41.17 -1.19 11.93
C PHE A 402 -39.91 -1.90 11.43
N TYR A 403 -39.56 -3.06 11.99
CA TYR A 403 -38.36 -3.78 11.55
C TYR A 403 -38.43 -4.16 10.07
N GLU A 404 -39.60 -4.55 9.55
CA GLU A 404 -39.82 -4.85 8.13
C GLU A 404 -39.58 -3.61 7.23
N GLY A 405 -39.99 -2.42 7.68
CA GLY A 405 -39.72 -1.16 6.97
C GLY A 405 -38.22 -0.84 6.84
N TYR A 406 -37.43 -1.25 7.83
CA TYR A 406 -35.99 -1.01 7.93
C TYR A 406 -35.15 -2.29 7.75
N GLU A 407 -35.68 -3.30 7.05
CA GLU A 407 -35.11 -4.65 7.00
C GLU A 407 -33.63 -4.68 6.60
N GLY A 408 -33.23 -3.81 5.65
CA GLY A 408 -31.86 -3.67 5.20
C GLY A 408 -30.82 -3.40 6.30
N ILE A 409 -31.17 -2.65 7.34
CA ILE A 409 -30.29 -2.41 8.50
C ILE A 409 -30.55 -3.35 9.68
N TYR A 410 -31.64 -4.13 9.61
CA TYR A 410 -31.99 -5.23 10.51
C TYR A 410 -31.78 -6.59 9.81
N PHE A 411 -30.68 -6.68 9.05
CA PHE A 411 -30.11 -7.92 8.54
C PHE A 411 -31.01 -8.74 7.60
N ASN A 412 -31.96 -8.08 6.93
CA ASN A 412 -32.97 -8.75 6.12
C ASN A 412 -33.65 -9.89 6.91
N PHE A 413 -34.10 -9.60 8.14
CA PHE A 413 -34.59 -10.62 9.07
C PHE A 413 -35.82 -11.42 8.59
N ASN A 414 -36.55 -10.96 7.57
CA ASN A 414 -37.60 -11.76 6.93
C ASN A 414 -37.03 -12.91 6.09
N SER A 415 -35.74 -12.84 5.73
CA SER A 415 -34.98 -13.89 5.03
C SER A 415 -34.23 -14.83 5.97
N PHE A 416 -34.50 -14.78 7.28
CA PHE A 416 -33.91 -15.72 8.23
C PHE A 416 -34.54 -17.10 8.06
N ASP A 417 -33.68 -18.10 7.99
CA ASP A 417 -34.06 -19.51 8.10
C ASP A 417 -34.26 -19.89 9.57
N ASP A 418 -34.87 -21.06 9.79
CA ASP A 418 -35.15 -21.58 11.15
C ASP A 418 -33.86 -21.66 12.00
N GLU A 419 -32.72 -21.99 11.38
CA GLU A 419 -31.41 -22.02 12.04
C GLU A 419 -31.00 -20.63 12.55
N THR A 420 -31.11 -19.59 11.73
CA THR A 420 -30.79 -18.22 12.15
C THR A 420 -31.77 -17.71 13.21
N ILE A 421 -33.05 -18.10 13.15
CA ILE A 421 -34.03 -17.77 14.20
C ILE A 421 -33.65 -18.45 15.52
N GLU A 422 -33.23 -19.72 15.48
CA GLU A 422 -32.76 -20.45 16.67
C GLU A 422 -31.50 -19.81 17.26
N GLU A 423 -30.52 -19.45 16.44
CA GLU A 423 -29.32 -18.72 16.90
C GLU A 423 -29.66 -17.35 17.51
N MET A 424 -30.65 -16.62 16.98
CA MET A 424 -31.12 -15.38 17.58
C MET A 424 -31.74 -15.63 18.96
N LEU A 425 -32.48 -16.73 19.14
CA LEU A 425 -33.02 -17.12 20.44
C LEU A 425 -31.93 -17.59 21.42
N GLN A 426 -30.86 -18.20 20.91
CA GLN A 426 -29.67 -18.51 21.72
C GLN A 426 -28.93 -17.23 22.16
N LEU A 427 -28.86 -16.22 21.29
CA LEU A 427 -28.36 -14.89 21.69
C LEU A 427 -29.24 -14.28 22.77
N TRP A 428 -30.57 -14.39 22.64
CA TRP A 428 -31.50 -13.95 23.67
C TRP A 428 -31.26 -14.67 25.01
N GLU A 429 -31.15 -15.99 25.00
CA GLU A 429 -30.89 -16.80 26.20
C GLU A 429 -29.59 -16.37 26.88
N LEU A 430 -28.53 -16.18 26.09
CA LEU A 430 -27.22 -15.74 26.58
C LEU A 430 -27.26 -14.35 27.24
N PHE A 431 -28.12 -13.43 26.78
CA PHE A 431 -28.17 -12.06 27.30
C PHE A 431 -29.27 -11.82 28.36
N TYR A 432 -30.39 -12.56 28.32
CA TYR A 432 -31.64 -12.20 29.01
C TYR A 432 -32.39 -13.38 29.66
N GLU A 433 -31.79 -14.57 29.79
CA GLU A 433 -32.41 -15.70 30.51
C GLU A 433 -31.58 -16.18 31.73
N THR A 434 -30.95 -15.24 32.45
CA THR A 434 -30.14 -15.51 33.64
C THR A 434 -30.70 -14.87 34.92
N SER A 435 -30.24 -15.29 36.09
CA SER A 435 -30.55 -14.58 37.35
C SER A 435 -29.49 -13.52 37.64
N TYR A 436 -29.86 -12.48 38.39
CA TYR A 436 -28.87 -11.58 39.03
C TYR A 436 -27.92 -12.43 39.92
N ASP A 437 -26.61 -12.21 39.79
CA ASP A 437 -25.51 -13.02 40.35
C ASP A 437 -25.23 -14.39 39.68
N GLU A 438 -25.98 -14.78 38.63
CA GLU A 438 -25.74 -15.98 37.83
C GLU A 438 -25.28 -15.61 36.42
N THR A 439 -23.97 -15.48 36.19
CA THR A 439 -23.45 -15.28 34.84
C THR A 439 -23.37 -16.60 34.07
N GLN A 440 -24.07 -16.69 32.94
CA GLN A 440 -23.85 -17.80 32.01
C GLN A 440 -22.67 -17.52 31.09
N ASN A 441 -21.69 -18.44 31.10
CA ASN A 441 -20.63 -18.50 30.10
C ASN A 441 -21.05 -19.50 29.01
N SER A 442 -20.94 -19.12 27.73
CA SER A 442 -21.28 -20.06 26.67
C SER A 442 -20.23 -21.18 26.58
N ASN A 443 -20.60 -22.43 26.91
CA ASN A 443 -19.87 -23.65 26.53
C ASN A 443 -20.12 -24.05 25.06
N ILE A 444 -20.74 -23.16 24.28
CA ILE A 444 -21.15 -23.38 22.90
C ILE A 444 -19.92 -23.22 21.99
N ASP A 445 -19.16 -24.29 21.80
CA ASP A 445 -18.15 -24.40 20.75
C ASP A 445 -18.85 -24.82 19.44
N ASN A 446 -19.50 -23.86 18.77
CA ASN A 446 -20.17 -24.09 17.49
C ASN A 446 -19.15 -24.25 16.34
N PHE A 447 -18.29 -25.28 16.44
CA PHE A 447 -17.53 -25.81 15.30
C PHE A 447 -18.48 -26.60 14.38
N TYR A 448 -19.39 -25.90 13.71
CA TYR A 448 -19.76 -26.28 12.36
C TYR A 448 -18.82 -25.54 11.41
N LYS A 449 -17.87 -26.28 10.85
CA LYS A 449 -17.12 -25.87 9.66
C LYS A 449 -18.14 -25.41 8.62
N ILE A 450 -18.28 -24.10 8.45
CA ILE A 450 -19.02 -23.52 7.34
C ILE A 450 -18.39 -24.11 6.07
N ASN A 451 -19.21 -24.83 5.32
CA ASN A 451 -18.87 -25.27 3.98
C ASN A 451 -18.67 -24.00 3.12
N ILE A 452 -17.40 -23.68 2.87
CA ILE A 452 -16.94 -22.52 2.08
C ILE A 452 -17.38 -22.56 0.61
N ASN A 453 -18.19 -23.53 0.18
CA ASN A 453 -18.69 -23.63 -1.19
C ASN A 453 -20.06 -22.99 -1.46
N TYR A 454 -20.71 -22.31 -0.52
CA TYR A 454 -22.03 -21.68 -0.75
C TYR A 454 -22.03 -20.15 -0.95
N ARG A 455 -20.94 -19.57 -1.48
CA ARG A 455 -20.93 -18.17 -1.96
C ARG A 455 -20.32 -18.04 -3.34
N ARG A 456 -20.99 -18.57 -4.35
CA ARG A 456 -20.73 -18.14 -5.74
C ARG A 456 -21.95 -17.77 -6.56
N THR A 457 -23.13 -17.67 -5.97
CA THR A 457 -24.33 -17.27 -6.70
C THR A 457 -25.27 -16.57 -5.75
N LEU A 458 -25.21 -15.23 -5.72
CA LEU A 458 -26.33 -14.35 -6.05
C LEU A 458 -26.03 -12.90 -5.62
N VAL A 459 -26.04 -12.02 -6.61
CA VAL A 459 -26.09 -10.55 -6.54
C VAL A 459 -24.82 -9.79 -6.13
N GLU A 460 -23.76 -9.91 -6.94
CA GLU A 460 -23.00 -8.72 -7.35
C GLU A 460 -22.80 -8.86 -8.85
N ASN A 461 -22.93 -7.76 -9.60
CA ASN A 461 -22.41 -7.68 -10.97
C ASN A 461 -21.07 -8.39 -10.99
N VAL A 462 -20.92 -9.48 -11.77
CA VAL A 462 -19.74 -10.34 -11.74
C VAL A 462 -18.51 -9.47 -11.98
N LYS A 463 -17.89 -9.02 -10.88
CA LYS A 463 -16.60 -8.36 -10.90
C LYS A 463 -15.70 -9.35 -11.58
N THR A 464 -15.15 -8.96 -12.72
CA THR A 464 -14.28 -9.83 -13.48
C THR A 464 -13.10 -10.22 -12.57
N ALA A 465 -12.40 -11.32 -12.88
CA ALA A 465 -11.16 -11.65 -12.16
C ALA A 465 -10.19 -10.44 -12.11
N LYS A 466 -10.23 -9.59 -13.16
CA LYS A 466 -9.49 -8.33 -13.24
C LYS A 466 -9.95 -7.29 -12.21
N ASP A 467 -11.25 -7.19 -11.93
CA ASP A 467 -11.79 -6.24 -10.95
C ASP A 467 -11.46 -6.68 -9.52
N LEU A 468 -11.56 -7.99 -9.24
CA LEU A 468 -11.15 -8.57 -7.96
C LEU A 468 -9.65 -8.38 -7.72
N LEU A 469 -8.81 -8.66 -8.73
CA LEU A 469 -7.37 -8.40 -8.66
C LEU A 469 -7.07 -6.92 -8.43
N LYS A 470 -7.81 -6.01 -9.07
CA LYS A 470 -7.62 -4.56 -8.91
C LYS A 470 -8.01 -4.09 -7.51
N GLU A 471 -9.05 -4.68 -6.91
CA GLU A 471 -9.44 -4.39 -5.53
C GLU A 471 -8.40 -4.92 -4.53
N GLU A 472 -7.90 -6.13 -4.76
CA GLU A 472 -6.85 -6.74 -3.96
C GLU A 472 -5.57 -5.90 -4.00
N MET A 473 -5.09 -5.53 -5.20
CA MET A 473 -3.93 -4.66 -5.35
C MET A 473 -4.11 -3.31 -4.65
N LYS A 474 -5.32 -2.73 -4.68
CA LYS A 474 -5.62 -1.49 -3.95
C LYS A 474 -5.62 -1.68 -2.44
N ARG A 475 -6.05 -2.84 -1.95
CA ARG A 475 -6.01 -3.20 -0.53
C ARG A 475 -4.56 -3.34 -0.07
N GLU A 476 -3.76 -4.12 -0.78
CA GLU A 476 -2.32 -4.28 -0.51
C GLU A 476 -1.59 -2.93 -0.55
N GLU A 477 -1.87 -2.08 -1.54
CA GLU A 477 -1.27 -0.74 -1.63
C GLU A 477 -1.63 0.12 -0.41
N LYS A 478 -2.88 0.08 0.05
CA LYS A 478 -3.31 0.80 1.27
C LYS A 478 -2.64 0.25 2.52
N GLU A 479 -2.49 -1.06 2.62
CA GLU A 479 -1.85 -1.70 3.76
C GLU A 479 -0.36 -1.37 3.84
N LYS A 480 0.35 -1.40 2.72
CA LYS A 480 1.75 -0.98 2.62
C LYS A 480 1.91 0.50 2.93
N LYS A 481 1.05 1.36 2.38
CA LYS A 481 1.04 2.80 2.72
C LYS A 481 0.86 3.03 4.20
N ALA A 482 -0.04 2.30 4.87
CA ALA A 482 -0.20 2.42 6.32
C ALA A 482 1.07 1.97 7.06
N LEU A 483 1.65 0.83 6.66
CA LEU A 483 2.82 0.22 7.29
C LEU A 483 4.07 1.11 7.20
N TYR A 484 4.35 1.69 6.03
CA TYR A 484 5.55 2.49 5.78
C TYR A 484 5.33 4.00 5.88
N SER A 485 4.13 4.46 6.25
CA SER A 485 3.78 5.89 6.31
C SER A 485 4.70 6.71 7.22
N MET A 486 5.20 6.11 8.30
CA MET A 486 6.07 6.76 9.29
C MET A 486 7.56 6.43 9.10
N VAL A 487 7.90 5.65 8.08
CA VAL A 487 9.29 5.44 7.66
C VAL A 487 9.69 6.63 6.82
N THR A 488 10.40 7.56 7.43
CA THR A 488 10.88 8.79 6.79
C THR A 488 12.38 8.97 6.97
N GLY A 489 13.02 9.80 6.15
CA GLY A 489 14.43 10.16 6.29
C GLY A 489 14.75 10.85 7.62
N GLU A 490 13.77 11.45 8.29
CA GLU A 490 13.92 12.01 9.63
C GLU A 490 13.93 10.94 10.72
N ASN A 491 13.09 9.90 10.59
CA ASN A 491 12.91 8.88 11.60
C ASN A 491 13.72 7.59 11.34
N ILE A 492 14.43 7.47 10.21
CA ILE A 492 15.11 6.22 9.85
C ILE A 492 16.15 5.78 10.89
N GLN A 493 16.89 6.73 11.50
CA GLN A 493 17.86 6.39 12.54
C GLN A 493 17.18 5.85 13.81
N LEU A 494 15.99 6.35 14.13
CA LEU A 494 15.19 5.85 15.25
C LEU A 494 14.81 4.37 15.02
N ILE A 495 14.44 4.03 13.78
CA ILE A 495 14.12 2.63 13.39
C ILE A 495 15.37 1.75 13.51
N ILE A 496 16.50 2.17 12.97
CA ILE A 496 17.77 1.43 13.02
C ILE A 496 18.16 1.14 14.47
N ASN A 497 18.11 2.16 15.33
CA ASN A 497 18.56 2.07 16.72
C ASN A 497 17.62 1.25 17.62
N ASN A 498 16.34 1.10 17.25
CA ASN A 498 15.31 0.43 18.07
C ASN A 498 14.73 -0.82 17.42
N LYS A 499 15.32 -1.31 16.33
CA LYS A 499 14.92 -2.59 15.74
C LYS A 499 15.11 -3.72 16.77
N PRO A 500 14.23 -4.75 16.79
CA PRO A 500 14.42 -5.91 17.65
C PRO A 500 15.82 -6.53 17.46
N SER A 501 16.43 -7.02 18.54
CA SER A 501 17.77 -7.64 18.49
C SER A 501 17.80 -8.89 17.61
N THR A 502 16.66 -9.55 17.46
CA THR A 502 16.40 -10.70 16.59
C THR A 502 16.30 -10.35 15.10
N LEU A 503 16.19 -9.07 14.75
CA LEU A 503 16.06 -8.60 13.37
C LEU A 503 17.42 -8.10 12.81
N PRO A 504 18.02 -8.81 11.84
CA PRO A 504 19.24 -8.35 11.17
C PRO A 504 19.02 -7.04 10.40
N LEU A 505 20.06 -6.21 10.33
CA LEU A 505 19.98 -4.91 9.63
C LEU A 505 19.80 -5.12 8.11
N GLU A 506 20.38 -6.17 7.58
CA GLU A 506 20.28 -6.61 6.18
C GLU A 506 18.84 -6.91 5.83
N MET A 507 18.14 -7.69 6.66
CA MET A 507 16.73 -8.05 6.44
C MET A 507 15.83 -6.81 6.50
N LEU A 508 16.03 -5.95 7.51
CA LEU A 508 15.30 -4.68 7.63
C LEU A 508 15.52 -3.78 6.40
N SER A 509 16.78 -3.65 5.95
CA SER A 509 17.16 -2.82 4.81
C SER A 509 16.58 -3.34 3.51
N THR A 510 16.66 -4.65 3.26
CA THR A 510 16.06 -5.32 2.10
C THR A 510 14.56 -5.01 2.01
N VAL A 511 13.82 -5.17 3.12
CA VAL A 511 12.38 -4.94 3.13
C VAL A 511 12.02 -3.46 2.94
N ILE A 512 12.75 -2.53 3.57
CA ILE A 512 12.53 -1.08 3.37
C ILE A 512 12.85 -0.68 1.94
N PHE A 513 13.98 -1.10 1.38
CA PHE A 513 14.35 -0.78 -0.01
C PHE A 513 13.34 -1.32 -1.02
N GLN A 514 12.81 -2.52 -0.79
CA GLN A 514 11.76 -3.10 -1.62
C GLN A 514 10.45 -2.31 -1.59
N ASN A 515 10.17 -1.59 -0.48
CA ASN A 515 8.94 -0.82 -0.27
C ASN A 515 9.18 0.69 -0.21
N ILE A 516 10.30 1.19 -0.76
CA ILE A 516 10.72 2.59 -0.64
C ILE A 516 9.67 3.58 -1.16
N GLU A 517 8.88 3.19 -2.17
CA GLU A 517 7.82 4.04 -2.74
C GLU A 517 6.67 4.34 -1.76
N TYR A 518 6.50 3.51 -0.74
CA TYR A 518 5.47 3.66 0.29
C TYR A 518 5.95 4.43 1.51
N CYS A 519 7.27 4.61 1.66
CA CYS A 519 7.88 5.38 2.74
C CYS A 519 7.40 6.84 2.69
N GLY A 520 6.92 7.36 3.83
CA GLY A 520 6.30 8.68 3.97
C GLY A 520 4.88 8.82 3.39
N ALA A 521 4.34 7.79 2.73
CA ALA A 521 3.02 7.77 2.12
C ALA A 521 2.71 9.02 1.25
N HIS A 522 3.64 9.34 0.35
CA HIS A 522 3.57 10.47 -0.58
C HIS A 522 2.49 10.31 -1.64
N LYS A 523 1.96 11.45 -2.15
CA LYS A 523 0.93 11.45 -3.19
C LYS A 523 1.57 11.42 -4.58
N LYS A 524 1.01 10.62 -5.48
CA LYS A 524 1.46 10.58 -6.89
C LYS A 524 1.25 11.92 -7.63
N SER A 525 0.35 12.77 -7.14
CA SER A 525 0.00 14.08 -7.72
C SER A 525 0.88 15.25 -7.25
N ASN A 526 1.97 14.98 -6.52
CA ASN A 526 2.88 16.01 -6.01
C ASN A 526 3.55 16.80 -7.14
N THR A 527 3.86 18.07 -6.86
CA THR A 527 4.54 18.96 -7.82
C THR A 527 6.02 18.58 -7.99
N VAL A 528 6.71 19.21 -8.94
CA VAL A 528 8.15 18.96 -9.14
C VAL A 528 8.91 19.33 -7.87
N ASP A 529 8.63 20.49 -7.27
CA ASP A 529 9.30 20.97 -6.06
C ASP A 529 9.05 20.05 -4.87
N ASP A 530 7.81 19.56 -4.70
CA ASP A 530 7.48 18.56 -3.68
C ASP A 530 8.31 17.27 -3.87
N TRP A 531 8.39 16.76 -5.10
CA TRP A 531 9.15 15.55 -5.40
C TRP A 531 10.66 15.72 -5.18
N ILE A 532 11.20 16.92 -5.44
CA ILE A 532 12.59 17.22 -5.10
C ILE A 532 12.81 17.06 -3.59
N GLN A 533 11.95 17.66 -2.77
CA GLN A 533 12.06 17.57 -1.31
C GLN A 533 11.91 16.14 -0.81
N ILE A 534 10.95 15.39 -1.37
CA ILE A 534 10.70 13.98 -1.00
C ILE A 534 11.91 13.11 -1.34
N ILE A 535 12.43 13.20 -2.56
CA ILE A 535 13.54 12.35 -2.97
C ILE A 535 14.80 12.72 -2.16
N GLU A 536 15.08 14.01 -1.96
CA GLU A 536 16.28 14.46 -1.26
C GLU A 536 16.25 14.18 0.25
N ASN A 537 15.16 14.55 0.92
CA ASN A 537 15.10 14.53 2.38
C ASN A 537 14.50 13.23 2.92
N ASP A 538 13.80 12.48 2.08
CA ASP A 538 13.12 11.25 2.48
C ASP A 538 13.78 10.02 1.83
N TRP A 539 13.46 9.70 0.58
CA TRP A 539 13.86 8.41 -0.01
C TRP A 539 15.37 8.21 -0.17
N ALA A 540 16.10 9.22 -0.67
CA ALA A 540 17.56 9.12 -0.77
C ALA A 540 18.22 9.09 0.62
N ARG A 541 17.67 9.86 1.58
CA ARG A 541 18.16 9.88 2.96
C ARG A 541 17.94 8.54 3.66
N ILE A 542 16.76 7.94 3.55
CA ILE A 542 16.46 6.58 4.05
C ILE A 542 17.48 5.59 3.50
N PHE A 543 17.68 5.63 2.17
CA PHE A 543 18.62 4.73 1.51
C PHE A 543 20.04 4.89 2.07
N LEU A 544 20.55 6.12 2.11
CA LEU A 544 21.91 6.38 2.55
C LEU A 544 22.12 6.00 4.02
N SER A 545 21.19 6.35 4.90
CA SER A 545 21.29 5.99 6.32
C SER A 545 21.38 4.48 6.53
N LEU A 546 20.52 3.69 5.87
CA LEU A 546 20.59 2.23 5.97
C LEU A 546 21.85 1.67 5.33
N ASN A 547 22.22 2.17 4.15
CA ASN A 547 23.37 1.68 3.40
C ASN A 547 24.71 1.99 4.09
N ASP A 548 24.83 3.16 4.71
CA ASP A 548 26.04 3.56 5.43
C ASP A 548 26.18 2.79 6.74
N GLU A 549 25.07 2.57 7.46
CA GLU A 549 25.06 1.70 8.65
C GLU A 549 25.47 0.27 8.27
N LEU A 550 24.93 -0.30 7.19
CA LEU A 550 25.30 -1.62 6.67
C LEU A 550 26.80 -1.71 6.32
N LYS A 551 27.33 -0.71 5.63
CA LYS A 551 28.77 -0.65 5.31
C LYS A 551 29.65 -0.62 6.55
N SER A 552 29.16 0.00 7.63
CA SER A 552 29.89 0.09 8.90
C SER A 552 29.77 -1.18 9.74
N SER A 553 28.64 -1.90 9.64
CA SER A 553 28.36 -3.08 10.45
C SER A 553 28.84 -4.39 9.82
N LEU A 554 28.93 -4.44 8.49
CA LEU A 554 29.31 -5.64 7.73
C LEU A 554 30.78 -5.60 7.31
N SER A 555 31.39 -6.77 7.19
CA SER A 555 32.65 -6.89 6.45
C SER A 555 32.44 -6.54 4.96
N ASN A 556 33.51 -6.18 4.26
CA ASN A 556 33.42 -5.87 2.83
C ASN A 556 32.78 -7.03 2.02
N ARG A 557 33.12 -8.28 2.36
CA ARG A 557 32.55 -9.48 1.73
C ARG A 557 31.05 -9.61 1.96
N GLU A 558 30.60 -9.42 3.20
CA GLU A 558 29.18 -9.49 3.56
C GLU A 558 28.38 -8.36 2.88
N TYR A 559 28.93 -7.15 2.84
CA TYR A 559 28.29 -6.03 2.14
C TYR A 559 28.16 -6.28 0.64
N VAL A 560 29.22 -6.80 -0.01
CA VAL A 560 29.16 -7.17 -1.44
C VAL A 560 28.13 -8.27 -1.68
N MET A 561 28.06 -9.28 -0.80
CA MET A 561 27.06 -10.34 -0.87
C MET A 561 25.63 -9.80 -0.74
N PHE A 562 25.42 -8.87 0.19
CA PHE A 562 24.15 -8.16 0.34
C PHE A 562 23.77 -7.41 -0.94
N LEU A 563 24.71 -6.70 -1.58
CA LEU A 563 24.43 -6.01 -2.85
C LEU A 563 24.09 -6.98 -4.00
N ILE A 564 24.74 -8.13 -4.05
CA ILE A 564 24.43 -9.21 -5.01
C ILE A 564 23.02 -9.75 -4.76
N GLU A 565 22.64 -9.92 -3.49
CA GLU A 565 21.28 -10.32 -3.12
C GLU A 565 20.25 -9.28 -3.59
N LEU A 566 20.49 -7.99 -3.34
CA LEU A 566 19.61 -6.90 -3.83
C LEU A 566 19.48 -6.89 -5.36
N GLU A 567 20.56 -7.19 -6.09
CA GLU A 567 20.55 -7.35 -7.55
C GLU A 567 19.64 -8.51 -7.95
N SER A 568 19.80 -9.68 -7.31
CA SER A 568 19.00 -10.89 -7.60
C SER A 568 17.50 -10.70 -7.33
N LEU A 569 17.16 -9.94 -6.28
CA LEU A 569 15.79 -9.61 -5.89
C LEU A 569 15.19 -8.44 -6.69
N LYS A 570 15.95 -7.88 -7.64
CA LYS A 570 15.58 -6.68 -8.43
C LYS A 570 15.28 -5.44 -7.59
N ILE A 571 15.79 -5.38 -6.36
CA ILE A 571 15.60 -4.23 -5.47
C ILE A 571 16.38 -3.02 -5.99
N LEU A 572 17.54 -3.25 -6.62
CA LEU A 572 18.30 -2.18 -7.29
C LEU A 572 17.46 -1.47 -8.39
N ASP A 573 16.60 -2.22 -9.10
CA ASP A 573 15.69 -1.67 -10.10
C ASP A 573 14.58 -0.81 -9.46
N ILE A 574 14.06 -1.23 -8.31
CA ILE A 574 13.08 -0.48 -7.52
C ILE A 574 13.69 0.86 -7.07
N LEU A 575 14.88 0.82 -6.47
CA LEU A 575 15.60 2.04 -6.04
C LEU A 575 15.85 2.98 -7.23
N ARG A 576 16.26 2.42 -8.38
CA ARG A 576 16.45 3.18 -9.61
C ARG A 576 15.16 3.81 -10.15
N THR A 577 14.05 3.09 -10.05
CA THR A 577 12.72 3.54 -10.47
C THR A 577 12.28 4.75 -9.65
N HIS A 578 12.42 4.70 -8.33
CA HIS A 578 11.90 5.72 -7.44
C HIS A 578 12.93 6.83 -7.14
N ILE A 579 14.11 6.47 -6.64
CA ILE A 579 15.17 7.44 -6.31
C ILE A 579 15.93 7.85 -7.57
N GLY A 580 16.27 6.91 -8.45
CA GLY A 580 17.00 7.16 -9.70
C GLY A 580 16.19 7.88 -10.81
N LEU A 581 14.91 8.13 -10.55
CA LEU A 581 13.94 8.81 -11.41
C LEU A 581 13.48 8.04 -12.66
N ASP A 582 13.74 6.75 -12.77
CA ASP A 582 13.36 5.97 -13.96
C ASP A 582 11.84 5.72 -14.07
N GLY A 583 11.11 5.79 -12.96
CA GLY A 583 9.65 5.62 -12.92
C GLY A 583 8.84 6.86 -13.29
N PHE A 584 9.48 8.02 -13.43
CA PHE A 584 8.81 9.25 -13.86
C PHE A 584 8.79 9.35 -15.39
N ASN A 585 7.72 9.93 -15.94
CA ASN A 585 7.66 10.22 -17.36
C ASN A 585 8.81 11.14 -17.79
N ILE A 586 9.18 11.09 -19.08
CA ILE A 586 10.41 11.74 -19.60
C ILE A 586 10.40 13.24 -19.32
N ASP A 587 9.30 13.95 -19.59
CA ASP A 587 9.22 15.40 -19.41
C ASP A 587 9.37 15.81 -17.94
N PHE A 588 8.66 15.11 -17.05
CA PHE A 588 8.72 15.36 -15.61
C PHE A 588 10.10 15.03 -15.05
N ARG A 589 10.69 13.92 -15.49
CA ARG A 589 12.04 13.50 -15.14
C ARG A 589 13.09 14.53 -15.55
N MET A 590 12.97 15.12 -16.74
CA MET A 590 13.91 16.15 -17.20
C MET A 590 13.82 17.43 -16.36
N LYS A 591 12.61 17.81 -15.92
CA LYS A 591 12.41 18.93 -14.97
C LYS A 591 13.08 18.66 -13.62
N LEU A 592 12.85 17.47 -13.04
CA LEU A 592 13.48 17.05 -11.80
C LEU A 592 15.01 17.08 -11.91
N LYS A 593 15.57 16.47 -12.96
CA LYS A 593 17.03 16.44 -13.19
C LYS A 593 17.64 17.84 -13.28
N ARG A 594 16.95 18.77 -13.95
CA ARG A 594 17.41 20.16 -14.05
C ARG A 594 17.46 20.82 -12.67
N GLN A 595 16.40 20.70 -11.89
CA GLN A 595 16.35 21.27 -10.54
C GLN A 595 17.36 20.60 -9.59
N PHE A 596 17.53 19.28 -9.61
CA PHE A 596 18.56 18.61 -8.81
C PHE A 596 19.97 19.14 -9.09
N LYS A 597 20.27 19.46 -10.37
CA LYS A 597 21.54 20.04 -10.78
C LYS A 597 21.72 21.49 -10.29
N GLU A 598 20.63 22.26 -10.24
CA GLU A 598 20.62 23.66 -9.78
C GLU A 598 20.72 23.77 -8.26
N SER A 599 20.02 22.89 -7.52
CA SER A 599 19.87 22.95 -6.06
C SER A 599 21.01 22.31 -5.25
N LYS A 600 22.00 21.66 -5.89
CA LYS A 600 23.13 20.97 -5.23
C LYS A 600 22.72 19.98 -4.11
N ASN A 601 21.62 19.27 -4.35
CA ASN A 601 21.07 18.26 -3.44
C ASN A 601 22.08 17.13 -3.18
N ILE A 602 22.47 16.96 -1.91
CA ILE A 602 23.61 16.14 -1.50
C ILE A 602 23.24 14.66 -1.48
N ASN A 603 22.09 14.31 -0.89
CA ASN A 603 21.69 12.92 -0.72
C ASN A 603 21.40 12.26 -2.08
N TYR A 604 20.65 12.94 -2.94
CA TYR A 604 20.40 12.47 -4.31
C TYR A 604 21.72 12.26 -5.07
N THR A 605 22.66 13.21 -4.98
CA THR A 605 23.94 13.10 -5.70
C THR A 605 24.77 11.93 -5.17
N SER A 606 24.85 11.73 -3.85
CA SER A 606 25.52 10.59 -3.23
C SER A 606 24.90 9.26 -3.65
N TYR A 607 23.56 9.17 -3.65
CA TYR A 607 22.85 8.01 -4.17
C TYR A 607 23.19 7.76 -5.65
N LYS A 608 23.18 8.79 -6.51
CA LYS A 608 23.50 8.65 -7.94
C LYS A 608 24.94 8.16 -8.16
N ASN A 609 25.89 8.63 -7.35
CA ASN A 609 27.27 8.17 -7.41
C ASN A 609 27.38 6.69 -7.04
N TRP A 610 26.73 6.27 -5.94
CA TRP A 610 26.65 4.86 -5.54
C TRP A 610 25.98 4.01 -6.62
N GLN A 611 24.83 4.47 -7.13
CA GLN A 611 24.04 3.79 -8.16
C GLN A 611 24.88 3.57 -9.45
N SER A 612 25.69 4.56 -9.84
CA SER A 612 26.52 4.47 -11.05
C SER A 612 27.57 3.36 -11.01
N GLN A 613 27.96 2.94 -9.79
CA GLN A 613 28.89 1.84 -9.57
C GLN A 613 28.13 0.52 -9.51
N VAL A 614 27.12 0.41 -8.62
CA VAL A 614 26.41 -0.86 -8.40
C VAL A 614 25.71 -1.40 -9.66
N VAL A 615 25.19 -0.51 -10.53
CA VAL A 615 24.54 -0.89 -11.79
C VAL A 615 25.53 -1.51 -12.80
N LYS A 616 26.82 -1.18 -12.71
CA LYS A 616 27.84 -1.84 -13.55
C LYS A 616 28.16 -3.22 -13.00
N SER A 617 28.38 -3.31 -11.68
CA SER A 617 28.49 -4.55 -10.93
C SER A 617 28.53 -4.25 -9.42
N PRO A 618 27.87 -5.06 -8.57
CA PRO A 618 28.08 -5.05 -7.13
C PRO A 618 29.55 -5.22 -6.73
N LEU A 619 30.34 -5.93 -7.53
CA LEU A 619 31.76 -6.22 -7.28
C LEU A 619 32.67 -4.98 -7.37
N LEU A 620 32.17 -3.84 -7.87
CA LEU A 620 32.92 -2.57 -7.78
C LEU A 620 33.09 -2.07 -6.34
N PHE A 621 32.33 -2.62 -5.39
CA PHE A 621 32.49 -2.36 -3.96
C PHE A 621 33.38 -3.39 -3.27
N ALA A 622 33.85 -4.42 -3.99
CA ALA A 622 34.68 -5.48 -3.43
C ALA A 622 36.15 -5.05 -3.32
N GLU A 623 36.77 -5.40 -2.20
CA GLU A 623 38.21 -5.32 -2.01
C GLU A 623 38.94 -6.39 -2.85
N ILE A 624 40.22 -6.13 -3.14
CA ILE A 624 41.08 -6.98 -3.99
C ILE A 624 41.09 -8.44 -3.51
N ASN A 625 41.10 -8.68 -2.19
CA ASN A 625 41.09 -10.03 -1.62
C ASN A 625 39.85 -10.87 -2.03
N ILE A 626 38.69 -10.24 -2.22
CA ILE A 626 37.47 -10.91 -2.68
C ILE A 626 37.49 -11.07 -4.19
N LEU A 627 38.03 -10.07 -4.90
CA LEU A 627 38.22 -10.12 -6.35
C LEU A 627 39.27 -11.17 -6.78
N GLU A 628 40.11 -11.65 -5.86
CA GLU A 628 41.05 -12.76 -6.07
C GLU A 628 40.57 -14.10 -5.47
N ASP A 629 39.41 -14.12 -4.79
CA ASP A 629 38.81 -15.36 -4.29
C ASP A 629 38.11 -16.11 -5.44
N ILE A 630 38.84 -17.08 -5.99
CA ILE A 630 38.39 -17.88 -7.13
C ILE A 630 37.10 -18.65 -6.84
N ASP A 631 36.94 -19.21 -5.65
CA ASP A 631 35.77 -20.03 -5.32
C ASP A 631 34.52 -19.13 -5.22
N PHE A 632 34.68 -17.96 -4.62
CA PHE A 632 33.64 -16.93 -4.60
C PHE A 632 33.23 -16.50 -6.00
N LEU A 633 34.19 -16.15 -6.86
CA LEU A 633 33.93 -15.68 -8.21
C LEU A 633 33.30 -16.77 -9.09
N LYS A 634 33.76 -18.02 -8.98
CA LYS A 634 33.16 -19.18 -9.66
C LYS A 634 31.70 -19.35 -9.24
N SER A 635 31.39 -19.24 -7.95
CA SER A 635 30.02 -19.29 -7.43
C SER A 635 29.15 -18.14 -7.98
N TYR A 636 29.64 -16.91 -7.95
CA TYR A 636 28.91 -15.74 -8.48
C TYR A 636 28.63 -15.85 -9.98
N ILE A 637 29.64 -16.23 -10.76
CA ILE A 637 29.53 -16.42 -12.22
C ILE A 637 28.58 -17.57 -12.56
N SER A 638 28.51 -18.60 -11.72
CA SER A 638 27.58 -19.71 -11.93
C SER A 638 26.14 -19.25 -11.97
N ASN A 639 25.80 -18.28 -11.13
CA ASN A 639 24.48 -17.68 -11.09
C ASN A 639 24.32 -16.53 -12.11
N ASN A 640 25.41 -15.85 -12.47
CA ASN A 640 25.41 -14.69 -13.36
C ASN A 640 26.52 -14.79 -14.45
N PRO A 641 26.38 -15.67 -15.47
CA PRO A 641 27.46 -15.92 -16.43
C PRO A 641 27.89 -14.68 -17.23
N PHE A 642 26.98 -13.74 -17.43
CA PHE A 642 27.26 -12.48 -18.14
C PHE A 642 28.18 -11.53 -17.37
N ALA A 643 28.31 -11.71 -16.05
CA ALA A 643 29.15 -10.87 -15.22
C ALA A 643 30.65 -11.16 -15.43
N ALA A 644 31.03 -12.37 -15.85
CA ALA A 644 32.43 -12.77 -16.03
C ALA A 644 33.25 -11.78 -16.88
N ARG A 645 32.70 -11.36 -18.02
CA ARG A 645 33.35 -10.37 -18.90
C ARG A 645 33.49 -8.99 -18.26
N SER A 646 32.57 -8.61 -17.38
CA SER A 646 32.58 -7.32 -16.69
C SER A 646 33.53 -7.32 -15.50
N ILE A 647 33.64 -8.45 -14.79
CA ILE A 647 34.57 -8.66 -13.66
C ILE A 647 36.01 -8.44 -14.11
N CYS A 648 36.41 -8.99 -15.25
CA CYS A 648 37.78 -8.84 -15.75
C CYS A 648 38.10 -7.43 -16.26
N LYS A 649 37.12 -6.52 -16.31
CA LYS A 649 37.33 -5.10 -16.59
C LYS A 649 37.46 -4.25 -15.33
N LEU A 650 37.30 -4.86 -14.16
CA LEU A 650 37.60 -4.20 -12.90
C LEU A 650 39.12 -4.02 -12.83
N ASN A 651 39.55 -2.79 -12.55
CA ASN A 651 40.96 -2.56 -12.23
C ASN A 651 41.27 -3.40 -10.99
N GLU A 652 42.47 -4.00 -10.94
CA GLU A 652 43.02 -4.74 -9.77
C GLU A 652 42.86 -6.27 -9.77
N ILE A 653 42.18 -6.90 -10.74
CA ILE A 653 42.18 -8.36 -10.89
C ILE A 653 43.44 -8.90 -11.59
N SER A 654 44.02 -9.97 -11.04
CA SER A 654 45.19 -10.64 -11.59
C SER A 654 44.87 -11.43 -12.86
N LYS A 655 45.86 -11.51 -13.76
CA LYS A 655 45.75 -12.31 -14.99
C LYS A 655 45.46 -13.78 -14.68
N THR A 656 46.05 -14.32 -13.61
CA THR A 656 45.79 -15.70 -13.15
C THR A 656 44.31 -15.92 -12.83
N THR A 657 43.69 -14.98 -12.11
CA THR A 657 42.26 -15.06 -11.77
C THR A 657 41.36 -14.95 -12.99
N VAL A 658 41.69 -14.07 -13.95
CA VAL A 658 40.98 -14.01 -15.24
C VAL A 658 41.05 -15.35 -15.97
N MET A 659 42.22 -15.99 -15.99
CA MET A 659 42.41 -17.29 -16.63
C MET A 659 41.60 -18.40 -15.95
N GLU A 660 41.61 -18.46 -14.62
CA GLU A 660 40.80 -19.41 -13.83
C GLU A 660 39.30 -19.26 -14.09
N ILE A 661 38.80 -18.02 -14.15
CA ILE A 661 37.41 -17.73 -14.55
C ILE A 661 37.14 -18.22 -15.97
N GLY A 662 38.05 -17.91 -16.91
CA GLY A 662 37.94 -18.34 -18.30
C GLY A 662 37.84 -19.85 -18.42
N TYR A 663 38.74 -20.60 -17.77
CA TYR A 663 38.74 -22.06 -17.77
C TYR A 663 37.49 -22.63 -17.13
N PHE A 664 37.05 -22.07 -16.01
CA PHE A 664 35.80 -22.46 -15.37
C PHE A 664 34.60 -22.33 -16.32
N MET A 665 34.47 -21.19 -17.01
CA MET A 665 33.41 -20.98 -18.00
C MET A 665 33.52 -21.93 -19.19
N LEU A 666 34.73 -22.17 -19.68
CA LEU A 666 34.99 -23.09 -20.79
C LEU A 666 34.55 -24.52 -20.45
N GLU A 667 34.81 -24.97 -19.23
CA GLU A 667 34.55 -26.34 -18.79
C GLU A 667 33.09 -26.57 -18.37
N ASN A 668 32.44 -25.56 -17.78
CA ASN A 668 31.12 -25.73 -17.17
C ASN A 668 30.00 -25.03 -17.95
N MET A 669 30.30 -24.04 -18.80
CA MET A 669 29.31 -23.11 -19.39
C MET A 669 29.66 -22.72 -20.83
N ILE A 670 30.07 -23.69 -21.65
CA ILE A 670 30.49 -23.44 -23.04
C ILE A 670 29.41 -22.80 -23.92
N ASP A 671 28.12 -23.03 -23.60
CA ASP A 671 26.99 -22.38 -24.26
C ASP A 671 26.93 -20.86 -23.99
N LYS A 672 27.62 -20.40 -22.94
CA LYS A 672 27.79 -18.99 -22.54
C LYS A 672 29.13 -18.40 -22.99
N LYS A 673 29.80 -19.02 -23.97
CA LYS A 673 31.11 -18.61 -24.52
C LYS A 673 31.28 -17.12 -24.89
N SER A 674 30.19 -16.41 -25.20
CA SER A 674 30.22 -14.97 -25.50
C SER A 674 30.57 -14.06 -24.33
N PHE A 675 30.49 -14.59 -23.10
CA PHE A 675 30.81 -13.88 -21.86
C PHE A 675 32.18 -14.27 -21.27
N ILE A 676 32.93 -15.17 -21.93
CA ILE A 676 34.30 -15.47 -21.54
C ILE A 676 35.15 -14.18 -21.63
N PRO A 677 36.01 -13.90 -20.63
CA PRO A 677 36.88 -12.73 -20.65
C PRO A 677 37.74 -12.68 -21.91
N GLY A 678 37.82 -11.51 -22.53
CA GLY A 678 38.59 -11.31 -23.77
C GLY A 678 40.08 -11.61 -23.59
N ASP A 679 40.63 -11.29 -22.41
CA ASP A 679 42.04 -11.46 -22.12
C ASP A 679 42.50 -12.93 -22.13
N CYS A 680 41.58 -13.88 -21.92
CA CYS A 680 41.87 -15.31 -22.02
C CYS A 680 42.28 -15.73 -23.44
N PHE A 681 41.80 -15.03 -24.47
CA PHE A 681 42.12 -15.34 -25.88
C PHE A 681 43.51 -14.83 -26.32
N ASN A 682 44.25 -14.21 -25.40
CA ASN A 682 45.65 -13.89 -25.59
C ASN A 682 46.58 -15.03 -25.15
N ASP A 683 46.07 -16.00 -24.39
CA ASP A 683 46.82 -17.14 -23.89
C ASP A 683 46.73 -18.32 -24.87
N PHE A 684 47.88 -18.94 -25.18
CA PHE A 684 47.97 -20.01 -26.16
C PHE A 684 47.13 -21.23 -25.77
N ASP A 685 47.31 -21.72 -24.55
CA ASP A 685 46.69 -22.97 -24.08
C ASP A 685 45.18 -22.81 -23.99
N PHE A 686 44.72 -21.67 -23.46
CA PHE A 686 43.30 -21.38 -23.37
C PHE A 686 42.65 -21.22 -24.73
N ALA A 687 43.22 -20.40 -25.62
CA ALA A 687 42.65 -20.17 -26.94
C ALA A 687 42.62 -21.46 -27.77
N PHE A 688 43.65 -22.30 -27.66
CA PHE A 688 43.69 -23.60 -28.32
C PHE A 688 42.59 -24.53 -27.78
N LYS A 689 42.50 -24.69 -26.46
CA LYS A 689 41.46 -25.52 -25.80
C LYS A 689 40.07 -25.02 -26.17
N PHE A 690 39.83 -23.71 -26.12
CA PHE A 690 38.57 -23.10 -26.54
C PHE A 690 38.20 -23.46 -27.98
N MET A 691 39.13 -23.29 -28.93
CA MET A 691 38.83 -23.54 -30.34
C MET A 691 38.56 -25.01 -30.64
N SER A 692 39.25 -25.92 -29.94
CA SER A 692 38.99 -27.36 -30.05
C SER A 692 37.59 -27.78 -29.57
N LEU A 693 37.09 -27.13 -28.52
CA LEU A 693 35.79 -27.41 -27.91
C LEU A 693 34.65 -26.68 -28.63
N ALA A 694 34.78 -25.37 -28.84
CA ALA A 694 33.73 -24.51 -29.36
C ALA A 694 33.55 -24.63 -30.88
N LYS A 695 34.63 -24.93 -31.62
CA LYS A 695 34.69 -25.04 -33.09
C LYS A 695 33.94 -23.92 -33.81
N ASP A 696 34.04 -22.70 -33.28
CA ASP A 696 33.27 -21.55 -33.73
C ASP A 696 34.21 -20.53 -34.36
N VAL A 697 34.12 -20.40 -35.69
CA VAL A 697 35.03 -19.57 -36.47
C VAL A 697 34.89 -18.07 -36.14
N ILE A 698 33.75 -17.65 -35.58
CA ILE A 698 33.49 -16.23 -35.24
C ILE A 698 34.52 -15.72 -34.22
N TYR A 699 35.00 -16.59 -33.32
CA TYR A 699 35.91 -16.23 -32.25
C TYR A 699 37.36 -16.08 -32.69
N PHE A 700 37.72 -16.39 -33.95
CA PHE A 700 39.01 -15.98 -34.49
C PHE A 700 39.22 -14.47 -34.39
N THR A 701 38.16 -13.67 -34.49
CA THR A 701 38.25 -12.21 -34.31
C THR A 701 38.73 -11.82 -32.91
N SER A 702 38.45 -12.64 -31.90
CA SER A 702 38.84 -12.42 -30.49
C SER A 702 40.25 -12.92 -30.16
N ILE A 703 40.85 -13.76 -31.00
CA ILE A 703 42.21 -14.26 -30.81
C ILE A 703 43.22 -13.13 -31.06
N SER A 704 44.24 -13.06 -30.20
CA SER A 704 45.29 -12.05 -30.31
C SER A 704 46.03 -12.13 -31.64
N GLU A 705 46.50 -10.97 -32.11
CA GLU A 705 47.29 -10.89 -33.35
C GLU A 705 48.60 -11.70 -33.23
N GLU A 706 49.19 -11.78 -32.04
CA GLU A 706 50.38 -12.59 -31.77
C GLU A 706 50.12 -14.09 -32.05
N LEU A 707 49.00 -14.62 -31.57
CA LEU A 707 48.63 -16.02 -31.81
C LEU A 707 48.24 -16.27 -33.27
N LYS A 708 47.59 -15.31 -33.94
CA LYS A 708 47.28 -15.39 -35.37
C LYS A 708 48.51 -15.41 -36.26
N ASN A 709 49.59 -14.76 -35.81
CA ASN A 709 50.89 -14.76 -36.48
C ASN A 709 51.75 -16.00 -36.13
N SER A 710 51.29 -16.88 -35.24
CA SER A 710 52.01 -18.08 -34.80
C SER A 710 51.68 -19.30 -35.68
N ILE A 711 52.69 -19.80 -36.40
CA ILE A 711 52.58 -21.03 -37.21
C ILE A 711 52.11 -22.21 -36.33
N THR A 712 52.68 -22.37 -35.14
CA THR A 712 52.36 -23.47 -34.22
C THR A 712 50.90 -23.43 -33.79
N PHE A 713 50.41 -22.25 -33.41
CA PHE A 713 49.01 -22.09 -32.99
C PHE A 713 48.05 -22.35 -34.15
N MET A 714 48.29 -21.73 -35.31
CA MET A 714 47.39 -21.83 -36.47
C MET A 714 47.37 -23.24 -37.06
N ASN A 715 48.51 -23.93 -37.13
CA ASN A 715 48.55 -25.34 -37.52
C ASN A 715 47.80 -26.25 -36.55
N GLY A 716 47.74 -25.87 -35.27
CA GLY A 716 47.00 -26.61 -34.27
C GLY A 716 45.48 -26.38 -34.33
N VAL A 717 45.03 -25.15 -34.63
CA VAL A 717 43.61 -24.76 -34.56
C VAL A 717 42.86 -24.93 -35.88
N LEU A 718 43.47 -24.57 -37.01
CA LEU A 718 42.83 -24.68 -38.33
C LEU A 718 42.30 -26.09 -38.66
N PRO A 719 42.92 -27.23 -38.22
CA PRO A 719 42.38 -28.56 -38.45
C PRO A 719 41.00 -28.83 -37.85
N PHE A 720 40.51 -28.00 -36.93
CA PHE A 720 39.17 -28.15 -36.37
C PHE A 720 38.05 -27.68 -37.32
N PHE A 721 38.41 -27.09 -38.47
CA PHE A 721 37.47 -26.52 -39.44
C PHE A 721 37.64 -27.17 -40.81
N GLU A 722 36.53 -27.33 -41.52
CA GLU A 722 36.50 -27.91 -42.87
C GLU A 722 35.63 -27.05 -43.82
N GLY A 723 35.89 -27.18 -45.13
CA GLY A 723 35.15 -26.49 -46.18
C GLY A 723 35.07 -24.97 -45.99
N ASN A 724 33.86 -24.41 -46.09
CA ASN A 724 33.64 -22.96 -45.97
C ASN A 724 34.09 -22.38 -44.61
N LEU A 725 33.99 -23.14 -43.52
CA LEU A 725 34.42 -22.67 -42.20
C LEU A 725 35.94 -22.55 -42.12
N LEU A 726 36.68 -23.47 -42.76
CA LEU A 726 38.13 -23.36 -42.88
C LEU A 726 38.52 -22.11 -43.69
N ILE A 727 37.82 -21.84 -44.79
CA ILE A 727 38.07 -20.66 -45.63
C ILE A 727 37.84 -19.35 -44.86
N ILE A 728 36.84 -19.31 -43.96
CA ILE A 728 36.56 -18.16 -43.09
C ILE A 728 37.60 -18.06 -41.96
N ALA A 729 38.00 -19.18 -41.36
CA ALA A 729 39.06 -19.20 -40.34
C ALA A 729 40.37 -18.66 -40.93
N PHE A 730 40.67 -19.07 -42.16
CA PHE A 730 41.86 -18.68 -42.88
C PHE A 730 41.88 -17.21 -43.28
N SER A 731 40.72 -16.55 -43.45
CA SER A 731 40.70 -15.10 -43.70
C SER A 731 41.14 -14.26 -42.49
N ASN A 732 41.32 -14.90 -41.33
CA ASN A 732 41.74 -14.26 -40.08
C ASN A 732 43.17 -14.64 -39.66
N ILE A 733 43.95 -15.31 -40.53
CA ILE A 733 45.36 -15.61 -40.24
C ILE A 733 46.21 -14.33 -40.24
N GLY A 734 47.32 -14.35 -39.50
CA GLY A 734 48.29 -13.28 -39.50
C GLY A 734 48.90 -13.04 -40.89
N LYS A 735 49.15 -11.77 -41.24
CA LYS A 735 49.70 -11.41 -42.56
C LYS A 735 51.08 -12.05 -42.83
N ASN A 736 51.86 -12.29 -41.79
CA ASN A 736 53.15 -12.97 -41.91
C ASN A 736 52.99 -14.42 -42.42
N LEU A 737 51.90 -15.10 -42.06
CA LEU A 737 51.61 -16.47 -42.47
C LEU A 737 51.17 -16.54 -43.93
N SER A 738 50.46 -15.53 -44.43
CA SER A 738 50.15 -15.43 -45.88
C SER A 738 51.39 -15.25 -46.76
N THR A 739 52.52 -14.86 -46.18
CA THR A 739 53.84 -14.75 -46.84
C THR A 739 54.78 -15.93 -46.53
N ASP A 740 54.36 -16.89 -45.71
CA ASP A 740 55.15 -18.08 -45.38
C ASP A 740 54.89 -19.20 -46.39
N ILE A 741 55.93 -19.56 -47.16
CA ILE A 741 55.82 -20.53 -48.25
C ILE A 741 55.47 -21.93 -47.73
N GLU A 742 56.03 -22.37 -46.60
CA GLU A 742 55.82 -23.73 -46.09
C GLU A 742 54.44 -23.89 -45.48
N PHE A 743 54.03 -22.92 -44.66
CA PHE A 743 52.69 -22.86 -44.07
C PHE A 743 51.62 -22.83 -45.15
N MET A 744 51.74 -21.92 -46.13
CA MET A 744 50.77 -21.81 -47.21
C MET A 744 50.76 -23.05 -48.11
N LYS A 745 51.91 -23.67 -48.43
CA LYS A 745 51.95 -24.92 -49.22
C LYS A 745 51.21 -26.04 -48.54
N TYR A 746 51.41 -26.21 -47.24
CA TYR A 746 50.72 -27.21 -46.46
C TYR A 746 49.20 -27.01 -46.51
N TRP A 747 48.70 -25.81 -46.24
CA TRP A 747 47.26 -25.55 -46.18
C TRP A 747 46.56 -25.53 -47.55
N VAL A 748 47.20 -24.96 -48.58
CA VAL A 748 46.66 -25.00 -49.96
C VAL A 748 46.61 -26.43 -50.50
N SER A 749 47.53 -27.31 -50.09
CA SER A 749 47.44 -28.73 -50.47
C SER A 749 46.25 -29.47 -49.86
N LYS A 750 45.74 -28.99 -48.72
CA LYS A 750 44.58 -29.55 -48.02
C LYS A 750 43.25 -28.96 -48.48
N GLU A 751 43.23 -27.66 -48.80
CA GLU A 751 42.08 -26.96 -49.36
C GLU A 751 42.56 -25.98 -50.46
N PRO A 752 42.48 -26.38 -51.74
CA PRO A 752 42.98 -25.57 -52.86
C PRO A 752 42.39 -24.16 -52.95
N LEU A 753 41.17 -23.93 -52.45
CA LEU A 753 40.54 -22.61 -52.43
C LEU A 753 41.25 -21.59 -51.53
N LEU A 754 42.14 -22.04 -50.64
CA LEU A 754 42.96 -21.17 -49.79
C LEU A 754 44.05 -20.42 -50.57
N ILE A 755 44.33 -20.79 -51.83
CA ILE A 755 45.31 -20.10 -52.69
C ILE A 755 45.02 -18.60 -52.83
N LYS A 756 43.77 -18.18 -52.64
CA LYS A 756 43.36 -16.77 -52.67
C LYS A 756 43.93 -15.92 -51.52
N TYR A 757 44.37 -16.57 -50.43
CA TYR A 757 44.99 -15.90 -49.27
C TYR A 757 46.53 -15.93 -49.33
N VAL A 758 47.13 -16.53 -50.35
CA VAL A 758 48.58 -16.46 -50.60
C VAL A 758 48.93 -15.04 -51.02
N ASP A 759 49.89 -14.43 -50.35
CA ASP A 759 50.39 -13.10 -50.70
C ASP A 759 51.01 -13.10 -52.11
N GLU A 760 50.83 -12.01 -52.85
CA GLU A 760 51.32 -11.90 -54.24
C GLU A 760 52.84 -12.13 -54.34
N SER A 761 53.60 -11.76 -53.31
CA SER A 761 55.05 -11.89 -53.28
C SER A 761 55.55 -13.34 -53.37
N ILE A 762 54.75 -14.32 -52.93
CA ILE A 762 55.13 -15.74 -52.93
C ILE A 762 54.26 -16.61 -53.83
N LYS A 763 53.26 -16.02 -54.51
CA LYS A 763 52.28 -16.72 -55.35
C LYS A 763 52.91 -17.56 -56.48
N VAL A 764 54.07 -17.13 -56.98
CA VAL A 764 54.90 -17.86 -57.97
C VAL A 764 55.30 -19.27 -57.51
N HIS A 765 55.34 -19.52 -56.21
CA HIS A 765 55.66 -20.84 -55.64
C HIS A 765 54.46 -21.80 -55.60
N PHE A 766 53.28 -21.33 -56.00
CA PHE A 766 52.00 -22.06 -55.98
C PHE A 766 51.39 -22.21 -57.38
N GLU A 767 51.91 -21.49 -58.36
CA GLU A 767 51.56 -21.66 -59.77
C GLU A 767 52.30 -22.89 -60.34
N PRO A 768 51.61 -23.83 -61.01
CA PRO A 768 52.30 -24.88 -61.75
C PRO A 768 53.12 -24.24 -62.88
N LYS A 769 54.41 -24.62 -62.99
CA LYS A 769 55.25 -24.24 -64.15
C LYS A 769 54.52 -24.59 -65.44
N ILE A 770 54.03 -23.57 -66.15
CA ILE A 770 53.58 -23.70 -67.54
C ILE A 770 54.30 -22.62 -68.36
N GLU A 771 55.06 -23.10 -69.34
CA GLU A 771 55.74 -22.30 -70.35
C GLU A 771 54.78 -21.38 -71.10
N GLU A 772 55.29 -20.20 -71.42
CA GLU A 772 54.66 -19.14 -72.17
C GLU A 772 54.01 -19.62 -73.48
N LYS A 773 52.78 -19.17 -73.76
CA LYS A 773 52.41 -18.72 -75.11
C LYS A 773 51.49 -17.51 -75.05
N LYS A 774 51.99 -16.41 -75.62
CA LYS A 774 51.34 -15.10 -75.75
C LYS A 774 50.13 -15.13 -76.71
N SER A 775 49.05 -14.54 -76.20
CA SER A 775 48.07 -13.63 -76.82
C SER A 775 47.32 -14.04 -78.10
N LYS A 776 45.99 -13.95 -78.04
CA LYS A 776 45.20 -13.08 -78.93
C LYS A 776 44.01 -12.47 -78.16
N LYS A 777 43.85 -11.16 -78.33
CA LYS A 777 42.89 -10.27 -77.67
C LYS A 777 41.44 -10.54 -78.09
N SER A 778 40.56 -10.36 -77.09
CA SER A 778 39.26 -9.68 -77.15
C SER A 778 38.14 -10.30 -78.00
N LYS A 779 37.15 -10.86 -77.31
CA LYS A 779 35.71 -10.61 -77.57
C LYS A 779 34.94 -10.62 -76.24
N THR A 780 34.37 -9.45 -75.95
CA THR A 780 33.19 -9.13 -75.11
C THR A 780 33.09 -9.66 -73.67
N VAL A 781 33.34 -8.74 -72.74
CA VAL A 781 33.15 -8.83 -71.28
C VAL A 781 31.66 -8.82 -70.87
N THR A 782 30.73 -8.59 -71.80
CA THR A 782 29.29 -8.49 -71.51
C THR A 782 28.62 -9.86 -71.29
N ASP A 783 29.00 -10.91 -72.04
CA ASP A 783 28.36 -12.23 -71.93
C ASP A 783 28.85 -13.05 -70.71
N LYS A 784 30.04 -12.73 -70.18
CA LYS A 784 30.54 -13.32 -68.92
C LYS A 784 29.94 -12.65 -67.67
N ILE A 785 29.56 -11.37 -67.75
CA ILE A 785 28.89 -10.68 -66.64
C ILE A 785 27.42 -11.11 -66.54
N GLU A 786 26.74 -11.40 -67.65
CA GLU A 786 25.41 -12.03 -67.61
C GLU A 786 25.47 -13.47 -67.09
N LYS A 787 26.44 -14.29 -67.53
CA LYS A 787 26.65 -15.63 -66.94
C LYS A 787 26.99 -15.62 -65.45
N ILE A 788 27.79 -14.67 -64.97
CA ILE A 788 28.12 -14.55 -63.53
C ILE A 788 26.92 -14.05 -62.72
N LYS A 789 26.07 -13.20 -63.30
CA LYS A 789 24.80 -12.77 -62.68
C LYS A 789 23.75 -13.89 -62.66
N GLU A 790 23.70 -14.75 -63.68
CA GLU A 790 22.82 -15.93 -63.70
C GLU A 790 23.26 -16.99 -62.67
N ILE A 791 24.57 -17.26 -62.54
CA ILE A 791 25.12 -18.22 -61.55
C ILE A 791 24.92 -17.74 -60.10
N GLN A 792 25.00 -16.43 -59.82
CA GLN A 792 24.66 -15.89 -58.49
C GLN A 792 23.16 -15.94 -58.19
N LYS A 793 22.30 -15.90 -59.23
CA LYS A 793 20.84 -15.96 -59.10
C LYS A 793 20.37 -17.37 -58.72
N GLU A 794 20.94 -18.40 -59.34
CA GLU A 794 20.67 -19.81 -59.00
C GLU A 794 21.02 -20.14 -57.54
N ASN A 795 22.13 -19.57 -57.02
CA ASN A 795 22.57 -19.79 -55.64
C ASN A 795 21.66 -19.08 -54.61
N PHE A 796 21.07 -17.94 -54.95
CA PHE A 796 20.12 -17.23 -54.07
C PHE A 796 18.73 -17.87 -54.03
N GLU A 797 18.27 -18.44 -55.14
CA GLU A 797 17.02 -19.20 -55.15
C GLU A 797 17.12 -20.48 -54.31
N GLU A 798 18.30 -21.13 -54.27
CA GLU A 798 18.56 -22.27 -53.38
C GLU A 798 18.57 -21.90 -51.89
N LEU A 799 19.07 -20.70 -51.53
CA LEU A 799 18.95 -20.17 -50.17
C LEU A 799 17.49 -19.88 -49.76
N ILE A 800 16.65 -19.46 -50.71
CA ILE A 800 15.21 -19.25 -50.46
C ILE A 800 14.50 -20.60 -50.28
N LYS A 801 14.85 -21.63 -51.08
CA LYS A 801 14.32 -23.00 -50.96
C LYS A 801 14.60 -23.65 -49.61
N THR A 802 15.75 -23.35 -49.00
CA THR A 802 16.22 -23.97 -47.75
C THR A 802 15.88 -23.16 -46.49
N ALA A 803 15.19 -22.02 -46.63
CA ALA A 803 14.79 -21.15 -45.53
C ALA A 803 13.52 -21.63 -44.82
N THR A 804 13.43 -21.38 -43.51
CA THR A 804 12.21 -21.61 -42.73
C THR A 804 11.36 -20.35 -42.65
N ILE A 805 10.03 -20.50 -42.63
CA ILE A 805 9.08 -19.40 -42.46
C ILE A 805 8.47 -19.48 -41.06
N GLU A 806 8.59 -18.40 -40.30
CA GLU A 806 8.07 -18.28 -38.93
C GLU A 806 7.14 -17.07 -38.79
N ASP A 807 6.24 -17.13 -37.80
CA ASP A 807 5.38 -16.01 -37.44
C ASP A 807 6.09 -15.06 -36.46
N PHE A 808 6.02 -13.76 -36.73
CA PHE A 808 6.58 -12.70 -35.90
C PHE A 808 5.54 -11.63 -35.62
N GLU A 809 5.17 -11.46 -34.37
CA GLU A 809 4.26 -10.38 -33.93
C GLU A 809 5.01 -9.04 -33.95
N HIS A 810 4.55 -8.10 -34.77
CA HIS A 810 5.15 -6.78 -34.89
C HIS A 810 4.99 -6.00 -33.58
N THR A 811 6.10 -5.53 -33.01
CA THR A 811 6.16 -4.99 -31.65
C THR A 811 5.34 -3.71 -31.42
N GLN A 812 4.98 -3.00 -32.49
CA GLN A 812 4.18 -1.76 -32.41
C GLN A 812 2.75 -1.94 -32.93
N THR A 813 2.55 -2.70 -34.00
CA THR A 813 1.23 -2.83 -34.65
C THR A 813 0.46 -4.08 -34.22
N LYS A 814 1.11 -5.02 -33.51
CA LYS A 814 0.56 -6.31 -33.10
C LYS A 814 0.18 -7.25 -34.26
N GLU A 815 0.47 -6.87 -35.50
CA GLU A 815 0.23 -7.69 -36.69
C GLU A 815 1.20 -8.86 -36.75
N ILE A 816 0.71 -10.04 -37.14
CA ILE A 816 1.53 -11.24 -37.34
C ILE A 816 2.14 -11.17 -38.75
N LEU A 817 3.45 -10.99 -38.82
CA LEU A 817 4.24 -10.94 -40.05
C LEU A 817 4.94 -12.28 -40.28
N LYS A 818 4.95 -12.75 -41.53
CA LYS A 818 5.72 -13.94 -41.93
C LYS A 818 7.19 -13.57 -42.17
N VAL A 819 8.09 -14.26 -41.50
CA VAL A 819 9.53 -14.00 -41.54
C VAL A 819 10.26 -15.22 -42.08
N MET A 820 11.00 -15.02 -43.17
CA MET A 820 11.89 -16.02 -43.75
C MET A 820 13.25 -15.97 -43.06
N LYS A 821 13.63 -17.09 -42.43
CA LYS A 821 14.94 -17.32 -41.81
C LYS A 821 15.76 -18.27 -42.67
N VAL A 822 16.84 -17.75 -43.23
CA VAL A 822 17.80 -18.56 -43.99
C VAL A 822 18.72 -19.25 -42.98
N ASN A 823 18.62 -20.58 -42.88
CA ASN A 823 19.41 -21.39 -41.95
C ASN A 823 20.84 -21.67 -42.43
N SER A 824 21.14 -21.30 -43.67
CA SER A 824 22.42 -21.41 -44.35
C SER A 824 23.17 -20.07 -44.35
N TYR A 825 24.51 -20.13 -44.39
CA TYR A 825 25.35 -18.94 -44.42
C TYR A 825 25.14 -18.16 -45.73
N ILE A 826 24.77 -16.88 -45.61
CA ILE A 826 24.61 -15.98 -46.76
C ILE A 826 25.97 -15.34 -47.06
N SER A 827 26.63 -15.82 -48.12
CA SER A 827 27.99 -15.41 -48.49
C SER A 827 28.14 -13.92 -48.84
N ASP A 828 27.11 -13.32 -49.43
CA ASP A 828 27.02 -11.88 -49.67
C ASP A 828 25.63 -11.38 -49.25
N PHE A 829 25.51 -11.02 -47.97
CA PHE A 829 24.26 -10.55 -47.37
C PHE A 829 23.71 -9.30 -48.07
N LYS A 830 24.60 -8.40 -48.53
CA LYS A 830 24.20 -7.15 -49.17
C LYS A 830 23.60 -7.44 -50.55
N ALA A 831 24.26 -8.26 -51.35
CA ALA A 831 23.73 -8.68 -52.66
C ALA A 831 22.44 -9.50 -52.54
N PHE A 832 22.32 -10.37 -51.53
CA PHE A 832 21.11 -11.16 -51.29
C PHE A 832 19.94 -10.29 -50.83
N ASN A 833 20.15 -9.35 -49.90
CA ASN A 833 19.11 -8.42 -49.46
C ASN A 833 18.69 -7.46 -50.58
N GLU A 834 19.65 -6.99 -51.39
CA GLU A 834 19.36 -6.19 -52.60
C GLU A 834 18.56 -7.01 -53.63
N TYR A 835 18.89 -8.30 -53.82
CA TYR A 835 18.12 -9.21 -54.67
C TYR A 835 16.68 -9.36 -54.19
N LEU A 836 16.46 -9.68 -52.90
CA LEU A 836 15.13 -9.85 -52.33
C LEU A 836 14.30 -8.56 -52.40
N THR A 837 14.93 -7.41 -52.13
CA THR A 837 14.25 -6.11 -52.15
C THR A 837 13.92 -5.67 -53.58
N LYS A 838 14.84 -5.84 -54.53
CA LYS A 838 14.66 -5.44 -55.94
C LYS A 838 13.64 -6.31 -56.67
N ASN A 839 13.50 -7.58 -56.29
CA ASN A 839 12.49 -8.50 -56.84
C ASN A 839 11.18 -8.51 -56.05
N ASP A 840 11.07 -7.65 -55.02
CA ASP A 840 9.89 -7.49 -54.16
C ASP A 840 9.44 -8.81 -53.49
N ILE A 841 10.42 -9.56 -52.97
CA ILE A 841 10.22 -10.85 -52.30
C ILE A 841 10.13 -10.65 -50.79
N ALA A 842 11.17 -10.04 -50.20
CA ALA A 842 11.29 -9.80 -48.76
C ALA A 842 12.28 -8.68 -48.46
N TYR A 843 12.31 -8.18 -47.22
CA TYR A 843 13.32 -7.23 -46.75
C TYR A 843 13.83 -7.62 -45.36
N TYR A 844 15.10 -7.36 -45.08
CA TYR A 844 15.66 -7.72 -43.78
C TYR A 844 15.13 -6.84 -42.63
N SER A 845 14.71 -7.46 -41.54
CA SER A 845 14.40 -6.81 -40.27
C SER A 845 15.34 -7.27 -39.17
N LYS A 846 16.06 -6.32 -38.60
CA LYS A 846 16.92 -6.55 -37.44
C LYS A 846 16.13 -6.97 -36.20
N TYR A 847 14.89 -6.49 -36.07
CA TYR A 847 14.01 -6.81 -34.93
C TYR A 847 13.44 -8.21 -35.02
N ALA A 848 13.05 -8.64 -36.22
CA ALA A 848 12.58 -10.01 -36.46
C ALA A 848 13.71 -11.03 -36.63
N ARG A 849 14.97 -10.57 -36.72
CA ARG A 849 16.16 -11.38 -36.99
C ARG A 849 15.98 -12.29 -38.22
N GLY A 850 15.40 -11.75 -39.28
CA GLY A 850 15.08 -12.48 -40.51
C GLY A 850 14.53 -11.55 -41.59
N PHE A 851 14.14 -12.11 -42.74
CA PHE A 851 13.61 -11.35 -43.87
C PHE A 851 12.07 -11.34 -43.83
N ILE A 852 11.46 -10.19 -43.60
CA ILE A 852 10.01 -10.03 -43.61
C ILE A 852 9.52 -10.19 -45.05
N ILE A 853 8.64 -11.16 -45.27
CA ILE A 853 8.12 -11.52 -46.58
C ILE A 853 7.13 -10.44 -47.04
N LYS A 854 7.33 -9.94 -48.26
CA LYS A 854 6.40 -9.02 -48.94
C LYS A 854 5.47 -9.74 -49.91
N ASN A 855 5.97 -10.78 -50.57
CA ASN A 855 5.20 -11.56 -51.54
C ASN A 855 5.48 -13.06 -51.35
N ILE A 856 4.52 -13.78 -50.75
CA ILE A 856 4.68 -15.19 -50.42
C ILE A 856 4.61 -16.11 -51.64
N GLU A 857 3.88 -15.72 -52.69
CA GLU A 857 3.79 -16.50 -53.94
C GLU A 857 5.15 -16.59 -54.64
N LYS A 858 5.96 -15.52 -54.59
CA LYS A 858 7.33 -15.53 -55.14
C LYS A 858 8.30 -16.41 -54.33
N VAL A 859 8.10 -16.48 -53.01
CA VAL A 859 8.85 -17.42 -52.15
C VAL A 859 8.45 -18.87 -52.49
N GLN A 860 7.16 -19.12 -52.76
CA GLN A 860 6.64 -20.43 -53.14
C GLN A 860 7.02 -20.86 -54.57
N THR A 861 7.09 -19.92 -55.52
CA THR A 861 7.48 -20.19 -56.92
C THR A 861 8.96 -20.58 -57.03
N ALA A 862 9.82 -20.00 -56.17
CA ALA A 862 11.21 -20.44 -56.03
C ALA A 862 11.32 -21.80 -55.31
N ALA A 863 10.31 -22.23 -54.53
CA ALA A 863 10.35 -23.41 -53.67
C ALA A 863 9.65 -24.68 -54.24
N ILE A 864 9.45 -24.80 -55.55
CA ILE A 864 8.81 -25.98 -56.15
C ILE A 864 9.78 -27.18 -56.10
N VAL A 865 9.74 -27.93 -55.00
CA VAL A 865 9.40 -29.36 -54.83
C VAL A 865 9.68 -29.71 -53.35
N THR A 866 8.69 -29.47 -52.49
CA THR A 866 8.40 -30.28 -51.29
C THR A 866 7.04 -29.87 -50.73
N SER A 867 6.00 -30.55 -51.23
CA SER A 867 4.72 -30.70 -50.51
C SER A 867 4.99 -31.24 -49.10
N THR A 868 4.41 -30.81 -47.99
CA THR A 868 3.05 -30.31 -47.69
C THR A 868 3.11 -29.61 -46.32
N ILE A 869 2.68 -28.35 -46.18
CA ILE A 869 2.55 -27.71 -44.84
C ILE A 869 1.11 -27.25 -44.54
N TYR A 870 0.18 -27.22 -45.50
CA TYR A 870 -1.19 -26.77 -45.22
C TYR A 870 -2.24 -27.69 -45.86
N SER A 871 -3.24 -28.08 -45.07
CA SER A 871 -4.42 -28.80 -45.56
C SER A 871 -5.23 -27.87 -46.48
N ALA A 872 -5.98 -28.45 -47.42
CA ALA A 872 -6.84 -27.71 -48.35
C ALA A 872 -7.86 -26.81 -47.62
N GLU A 873 -8.19 -27.14 -46.37
CA GLU A 873 -9.07 -26.37 -45.48
C GLU A 873 -8.45 -25.02 -45.05
N ILE A 874 -7.14 -24.97 -44.81
CA ILE A 874 -6.44 -23.73 -44.42
C ILE A 874 -6.31 -22.77 -45.62
N LEU A 875 -6.13 -23.32 -46.82
CA LEU A 875 -6.08 -22.53 -48.06
C LEU A 875 -7.45 -21.96 -48.44
N ALA A 876 -8.54 -22.69 -48.15
CA ALA A 876 -9.91 -22.18 -48.33
C ALA A 876 -10.24 -21.04 -47.36
N ASN A 877 -9.72 -21.08 -46.12
CA ASN A 877 -9.91 -20.01 -45.14
C ASN A 877 -9.11 -18.74 -45.48
N PHE A 878 -7.95 -18.86 -46.15
CA PHE A 878 -7.19 -17.71 -46.66
C PHE A 878 -7.87 -17.00 -47.83
N ALA A 879 -8.54 -17.75 -48.72
CA ALA A 879 -9.23 -17.19 -49.89
C ALA A 879 -10.51 -16.42 -49.54
N ASN A 880 -11.13 -16.71 -48.39
CA ASN A 880 -12.41 -16.13 -47.97
C ASN A 880 -12.29 -14.91 -47.02
N GLY A 881 -11.08 -14.41 -46.75
CA GLY A 881 -10.89 -13.07 -46.20
C GLY A 881 -11.50 -12.78 -44.82
N THR A 882 -11.56 -13.75 -43.91
CA THR A 882 -12.05 -13.53 -42.54
C THR A 882 -10.97 -13.73 -41.48
N LEU A 883 -10.63 -12.62 -40.80
CA LEU A 883 -10.08 -12.37 -39.43
C LEU A 883 -8.98 -11.29 -39.53
N PHE A 884 -8.92 -10.14 -38.82
CA PHE A 884 -9.50 -9.65 -37.56
C PHE A 884 -9.72 -10.68 -36.45
#